data_AF-A0A5E4LC77-F1
#
_entry.id   AF-A0A5E4LC77-F1
#
_cell.length_a   1.000
_cell.length_b   1.000
_cell.length_c   1.000
_cell.angle_alpha   90.00
_cell.angle_beta   90.00
_cell.angle_gamma   90.00
#
_symmetry.space_group_name_H-M   'P 1'
#
loop_
_entity.id
_entity.type
_entity.pdbx_description
1 polymer ?
#
loop_
_entity_poly.entity_id
_entity_poly.type
_entity_poly.pdbx_seq_one_letter_code
_entity_poly.pdbx_strand_id
1 'polypeptide(L)'
;MAEIKKIVKIKKQSYRFELRRKYSNRKKYKVKQETIGEKLLVEAKKALAPKRAPGAGPAQPGRNPLILLGAVILVIALLIAIFPPTAQQQPLQQRNFTKAPPSLSLSINESGVASLGSYVKGTRAAFYKMQYSAGNADSLTVQTATYSERMPNQIFMLVSKMDGATSYPQFKNALKRLLDGKGLPLNEISLEQAETLPEGSLLIVPSGMIPERLVKPGGANLATMLKRGVDVLYIGQRFDQAISETGAPVRITDEDRSSIPFTFETASLSSNSSLHLTSSLYRVRSNTYAGTGLLYGVISVGQIGRGTILFVPQTLDSGWGGTDAYSQAAGDIATIISEMGWAAPESQQNQSAQFADNKTFYSFFVSPQFDDREKQLVVRAVASGPTGTTERIRVIYPRADTNGDLYFVSTTRAEDEATKLVSARVTGSDTKFLAELRENTSAQRNLYLSVKDVNGAELQPRRSIAPGSSGRVDLQGSPQFSDRLNLDEGTYLASVVDDANAAYARAILQVTGVDFMAERADFSRGIFTFNASADGQPVRIQNLRVSVDGKYNFTYSGQSEYEISLESALGGQPLAAGNHTFAFTFNDVSKTVALEKTVSSNFWDNPLIWILGVISALLFLGAPFLALVMRKVEYSLDIPDFPPLASMKIPMKKDAVLGIIEKVNEDYKWKQTPLTLEEIKKGFKKIIYQSKPVFISDYNLEYILEKLETKGEVKGALDYYGLAKWEQESNRSIRFLAIQRKIRDICINEAIPFSKPGESKDYDINLKVLGQDVFTYVMDSPEKREEKLSEAIRMISRGLVVLLFENFDAKKDFEDTINTSSESGGMVKLEIMAGSIVPLTINEFEKMLKEMKTI
;
A
#
# COMPACT_ATOMS: atom_id res chain seq x y z
N MET A 1 71.80 20.90 30.91
CA MET A 1 70.64 21.80 30.99
C MET A 1 69.73 21.48 29.82
N ALA A 2 68.70 20.66 30.05
CA ALA A 2 67.80 20.17 29.01
C ALA A 2 66.37 20.32 29.53
N GLU A 3 65.57 21.15 28.87
CA GLU A 3 64.12 21.21 29.08
C GLU A 3 63.42 21.03 27.74
N ILE A 4 62.94 19.81 27.51
CA ILE A 4 62.11 19.43 26.38
C ILE A 4 60.66 19.74 26.76
N LYS A 5 60.11 20.84 26.24
CA LYS A 5 58.66 21.10 26.28
C LYS A 5 57.94 20.14 25.33
N LYS A 6 57.59 18.97 25.84
CA LYS A 6 56.74 17.98 25.17
C LYS A 6 55.29 18.49 25.19
N ILE A 7 54.83 19.04 24.08
CA ILE A 7 53.42 19.41 23.90
C ILE A 7 52.61 18.11 23.76
N VAL A 8 51.87 17.77 24.81
CA VAL A 8 50.92 16.65 24.82
C VAL A 8 49.72 17.06 23.96
N LYS A 9 49.58 16.45 22.77
CA LYS A 9 48.36 16.55 21.96
C LYS A 9 47.22 15.82 22.69
N ILE A 10 46.37 16.57 23.38
CA ILE A 10 45.13 16.03 23.95
C ILE A 10 44.16 15.77 22.79
N LYS A 11 43.98 14.50 22.41
CA LYS A 11 42.88 14.09 21.53
C LYS A 11 41.58 14.23 22.32
N LYS A 12 40.75 15.20 21.95
CA LYS A 12 39.38 15.34 22.49
C LYS A 12 38.52 14.19 21.92
N GLN A 13 38.38 13.11 22.68
CA GLN A 13 37.33 12.13 22.42
C GLN A 13 36.01 12.71 22.93
N SER A 14 35.20 13.23 22.02
CA SER A 14 33.82 13.59 22.30
C SER A 14 32.97 12.33 22.27
N TYR A 15 32.49 11.89 23.43
CA TYR A 15 31.42 10.91 23.51
C TYR A 15 30.09 11.64 23.38
N ARG A 16 29.34 11.37 22.31
CA ARG A 16 27.97 11.86 22.14
C ARG A 16 27.03 10.83 22.75
N PHE A 17 26.56 11.08 23.96
CA PHE A 17 25.50 10.29 24.57
C PHE A 17 24.16 10.83 24.07
N GLU A 18 23.50 10.13 23.15
CA GLU A 18 22.08 10.34 22.90
C GLU A 18 21.27 9.79 24.08
N LEU A 19 21.07 10.62 25.09
CA LEU A 19 19.98 10.40 26.04
C LEU A 19 18.67 10.66 25.29
N ARG A 20 18.13 9.63 24.62
CA ARG A 20 16.72 9.58 24.25
C ARG A 20 15.90 9.61 25.54
N ARG A 21 15.62 10.80 26.08
CA ARG A 21 14.57 10.97 27.07
C ARG A 21 13.27 10.56 26.39
N LYS A 22 12.71 9.42 26.79
CA LYS A 22 11.54 8.83 26.14
C LYS A 22 10.39 9.85 26.05
N TYR A 23 10.25 10.78 27.01
CA TYR A 23 9.25 11.87 26.94
C TYR A 23 9.70 13.19 27.59
N SER A 24 9.23 14.31 27.03
CA SER A 24 9.24 15.64 27.63
C SER A 24 7.82 16.03 28.05
N ASN A 25 7.68 16.85 29.10
CA ASN A 25 6.39 17.35 29.56
C ASN A 25 5.67 18.11 28.43
N ARG A 26 4.71 17.47 27.75
CA ARG A 26 3.75 18.16 26.89
C ARG A 26 2.44 18.34 27.65
N LYS A 27 2.09 19.60 27.94
CA LYS A 27 0.74 19.97 28.38
C LYS A 27 -0.24 19.63 27.24
N LYS A 28 -1.00 18.54 27.36
CA LYS A 28 -2.11 18.23 26.44
C LYS A 28 -3.35 19.00 26.90
N TYR A 29 -3.71 20.04 26.17
CA TYR A 29 -5.03 20.66 26.29
C TYR A 29 -5.99 19.90 25.39
N LYS A 30 -7.02 19.28 25.97
CA LYS A 30 -8.09 18.64 25.20
C LYS A 30 -9.11 19.72 24.90
N VAL A 31 -9.03 20.33 23.72
CA VAL A 31 -10.08 21.24 23.24
C VAL A 31 -11.30 20.38 22.93
N LYS A 32 -12.31 20.45 23.80
CA LYS A 32 -13.61 19.84 23.54
C LYS A 32 -14.32 20.77 22.55
N GLN A 33 -14.28 20.43 21.25
CA GLN A 33 -15.10 21.11 20.26
C GLN A 33 -16.54 20.66 20.46
N GLU A 34 -17.28 21.37 21.31
CA GLU A 34 -18.73 21.30 21.32
C GLU A 34 -19.22 21.91 20.00
N THR A 35 -20.03 21.15 19.25
CA THR A 35 -20.64 21.68 18.03
C THR A 35 -21.56 22.84 18.38
N ILE A 36 -21.65 23.85 17.50
CA ILE A 36 -22.51 25.03 17.72
C ILE A 36 -23.96 24.63 18.04
N GLY A 37 -24.42 23.50 17.48
CA GLY A 37 -25.72 22.91 17.77
C GLY A 37 -25.89 22.46 19.23
N GLU A 38 -24.89 21.83 19.86
CA GLU A 38 -24.98 21.39 21.26
C GLU A 38 -24.99 22.56 22.24
N LYS A 39 -24.21 23.62 21.97
CA LYS A 39 -24.25 24.84 22.80
C LYS A 39 -25.59 25.55 22.72
N LEU A 40 -26.15 25.68 21.52
CA LEU A 40 -27.47 26.30 21.34
C LEU A 40 -28.60 25.46 21.97
N LEU A 41 -28.49 24.13 21.94
CA LEU A 41 -29.50 23.24 22.51
C LEU A 41 -29.44 23.21 24.06
N VAL A 42 -28.26 23.38 24.64
CA VAL A 42 -28.08 23.55 26.09
C VAL A 42 -28.57 24.92 26.56
N GLU A 43 -28.31 25.98 25.80
CA GLU A 43 -28.84 27.32 26.11
C GLU A 43 -30.36 27.40 25.93
N ALA A 44 -30.91 26.79 24.88
CA ALA A 44 -32.37 26.71 24.67
C ALA A 44 -33.06 25.92 25.78
N LYS A 45 -32.48 24.79 26.24
CA LYS A 45 -33.02 24.04 27.38
C LYS A 45 -32.92 24.81 28.71
N LYS A 46 -31.90 25.65 28.89
CA LYS A 46 -31.80 26.57 30.03
C LYS A 46 -32.80 27.72 29.96
N ALA A 47 -33.11 28.23 28.77
CA ALA A 47 -34.09 29.29 28.56
C ALA A 47 -35.55 28.81 28.72
N LEU A 48 -35.82 27.54 28.41
CA LEU A 48 -37.17 26.93 28.48
C LEU A 48 -37.50 26.28 29.83
N ALA A 49 -36.58 26.27 30.79
CA ALA A 49 -36.88 25.77 32.14
C ALA A 49 -37.80 26.77 32.89
N PRO A 50 -38.98 26.37 33.38
CA PRO A 50 -39.91 27.27 34.05
C PRO A 50 -39.30 27.81 35.35
N LYS A 51 -39.09 29.13 35.40
CA LYS A 51 -38.70 29.83 36.63
C LYS A 51 -39.81 29.70 37.66
N ARG A 52 -39.57 28.90 38.71
CA ARG A 52 -40.37 28.92 39.94
C ARG A 52 -40.31 30.32 40.54
N ALA A 53 -41.48 30.87 40.84
CA ALA A 53 -41.64 32.20 41.43
C ALA A 53 -40.90 32.28 42.79
N PRO A 54 -39.97 33.23 42.97
CA PRO A 54 -39.46 33.57 44.29
C PRO A 54 -40.45 34.52 44.98
N GLY A 55 -40.81 34.17 46.21
CA GLY A 55 -41.60 35.00 47.11
C GLY A 55 -40.93 36.34 47.43
N ALA A 56 -41.77 37.28 47.82
CA ALA A 56 -41.46 38.68 48.10
C ALA A 56 -40.38 38.86 49.19
N GLY A 57 -39.42 39.74 48.91
CA GLY A 57 -38.43 40.31 49.83
C GLY A 57 -37.84 41.59 49.24
N PRO A 58 -37.49 42.60 50.04
CA PRO A 58 -37.65 44.01 49.69
C PRO A 58 -36.55 44.61 48.82
N ALA A 59 -36.92 45.70 48.15
CA ALA A 59 -36.16 46.47 47.18
C ALA A 59 -34.78 46.96 47.65
N GLN A 60 -33.79 46.86 46.76
CA GLN A 60 -32.52 47.60 46.82
C GLN A 60 -32.15 48.17 45.44
N PRO A 61 -31.37 49.27 45.41
CA PRO A 61 -31.48 50.33 44.41
C PRO A 61 -30.73 50.04 43.10
N GLY A 62 -31.25 50.62 42.02
CA GLY A 62 -30.82 50.37 40.65
C GLY A 62 -29.36 50.72 40.36
N ARG A 63 -28.60 49.70 39.94
CA ARG A 63 -27.44 49.87 39.08
C ARG A 63 -27.92 49.87 37.64
N ASN A 64 -27.71 50.97 36.91
CA ASN A 64 -28.05 51.07 35.49
C ASN A 64 -27.14 50.14 34.65
N PRO A 65 -27.65 49.04 34.08
CA PRO A 65 -26.85 48.10 33.29
C PRO A 65 -26.39 48.67 31.93
N LEU A 66 -26.92 49.83 31.54
CA LEU A 66 -26.66 50.50 30.26
C LEU A 66 -25.20 50.91 30.05
N ILE A 67 -24.47 51.27 31.11
CA ILE A 67 -23.06 51.71 30.97
C ILE A 67 -22.12 50.53 30.74
N LEU A 68 -22.38 49.39 31.39
CA LEU A 68 -21.61 48.16 31.19
C LEU A 68 -21.89 47.53 29.82
N LEU A 69 -23.15 47.61 29.37
CA LEU A 69 -23.55 47.16 28.04
C LEU A 69 -22.91 48.02 26.94
N GLY A 70 -22.83 49.34 27.14
CA GLY A 70 -22.19 50.27 26.20
C GLY A 70 -20.68 50.01 26.02
N ALA A 71 -19.95 49.72 27.10
CA ALA A 71 -18.53 49.39 27.02
C ALA A 71 -18.27 48.06 26.29
N VAL A 72 -19.11 47.04 26.52
CA VAL A 72 -19.02 45.75 25.82
C VAL A 72 -19.35 45.88 24.34
N ILE A 73 -20.39 46.65 23.99
CA ILE A 73 -20.75 46.92 22.59
C ILE A 73 -19.62 47.66 21.87
N LEU A 74 -18.94 48.61 22.54
CA LEU A 74 -17.84 49.36 21.95
C LEU A 74 -16.60 48.48 21.69
N VAL A 75 -16.28 47.54 22.58
CA VAL A 75 -15.20 46.55 22.38
C VAL A 75 -15.55 45.57 21.26
N ILE A 76 -16.80 45.11 21.17
CA ILE A 76 -17.26 44.24 20.08
C ILE A 76 -17.25 44.98 18.73
N ALA A 77 -17.69 46.24 18.70
CA ALA A 77 -17.63 47.07 17.51
C ALA A 77 -16.19 47.32 17.05
N LEU A 78 -15.25 47.52 17.98
CA LEU A 78 -13.82 47.66 17.67
C LEU A 78 -13.25 46.34 17.10
N LEU A 79 -13.63 45.19 17.65
CA LEU A 79 -13.23 43.88 17.13
C LEU A 79 -13.80 43.60 15.72
N ILE A 80 -15.04 44.00 15.45
CA ILE A 80 -15.66 43.86 14.11
C ILE A 80 -15.01 44.81 13.10
N ALA A 81 -14.58 46.01 13.52
CA ALA A 81 -13.89 46.96 12.66
C ALA A 81 -12.45 46.52 12.32
N ILE A 82 -11.77 45.80 13.23
CA ILE A 82 -10.40 45.29 13.04
C ILE A 82 -10.39 43.98 12.24
N PHE A 83 -11.47 43.19 12.30
CA PHE A 83 -11.64 41.96 11.51
C PHE A 83 -12.84 42.11 10.56
N PRO A 84 -12.69 42.81 9.41
CA PRO A 84 -13.74 42.80 8.42
C PRO A 84 -14.03 41.34 8.03
N PRO A 85 -15.31 40.90 8.06
CA PRO A 85 -15.66 39.55 7.66
C PRO A 85 -15.20 39.37 6.22
N THR A 86 -14.17 38.54 6.02
CA THR A 86 -13.72 38.16 4.69
C THR A 86 -14.91 37.57 3.96
N ALA A 87 -15.38 38.28 2.94
CA ALA A 87 -16.53 37.91 2.14
C ALA A 87 -16.35 36.46 1.67
N GLN A 88 -17.16 35.56 2.22
CA GLN A 88 -17.29 34.20 1.73
C GLN A 88 -17.76 34.31 0.27
N GLN A 89 -16.83 34.11 -0.66
CA GLN A 89 -17.13 33.97 -2.07
C GLN A 89 -18.08 32.78 -2.19
N GLN A 90 -19.34 33.06 -2.52
CA GLN A 90 -20.30 32.02 -2.86
C GLN A 90 -19.74 31.25 -4.05
N PRO A 91 -19.62 29.91 -3.99
CA PRO A 91 -19.16 29.14 -5.13
C PRO A 91 -20.15 29.35 -6.27
N LEU A 92 -19.65 29.87 -7.39
CA LEU A 92 -20.39 29.98 -8.64
C LEU A 92 -20.99 28.61 -8.97
N GLN A 93 -22.31 28.54 -9.03
CA GLN A 93 -23.03 27.34 -9.46
C GLN A 93 -22.59 26.99 -10.89
N GLN A 94 -21.67 26.03 -11.01
CA GLN A 94 -21.26 25.51 -12.31
C GLN A 94 -22.46 24.77 -12.91
N ARG A 95 -22.87 25.17 -14.12
CA ARG A 95 -23.87 24.44 -14.90
C ARG A 95 -23.32 23.03 -15.16
N ASN A 96 -23.98 22.02 -14.61
CA ASN A 96 -23.66 20.61 -14.85
C ASN A 96 -23.99 20.25 -16.29
N PHE A 97 -23.03 20.41 -17.19
CA PHE A 97 -23.08 19.74 -18.49
C PHE A 97 -22.89 18.24 -18.24
N THR A 98 -23.85 17.43 -18.70
CA THR A 98 -23.71 15.97 -18.75
C THR A 98 -22.52 15.63 -19.63
N LYS A 99 -21.35 15.41 -19.01
CA LYS A 99 -20.15 14.98 -19.73
C LYS A 99 -20.42 13.58 -20.31
N ALA A 100 -19.90 13.30 -21.49
CA ALA A 100 -19.97 11.96 -22.05
C ALA A 100 -19.10 10.99 -21.22
N PRO A 101 -19.39 9.66 -21.22
CA PRO A 101 -18.52 8.66 -20.61
C PRO A 101 -17.11 8.70 -21.23
N PRO A 102 -16.07 8.28 -20.51
CA PRO A 102 -14.73 8.20 -21.06
C PRO A 102 -14.71 7.24 -22.24
N SER A 103 -14.04 7.59 -23.33
CA SER A 103 -13.76 6.69 -24.45
C SER A 103 -12.28 6.31 -24.42
N LEU A 104 -11.97 5.07 -24.80
CA LEU A 104 -10.59 4.59 -24.89
C LEU A 104 -10.42 3.74 -26.15
N SER A 105 -9.47 4.12 -26.99
CA SER A 105 -8.93 3.32 -28.08
C SER A 105 -7.50 2.93 -27.77
N LEU A 106 -7.13 1.69 -28.07
CA LEU A 106 -5.83 1.12 -27.74
C LEU A 106 -5.39 0.10 -28.80
N SER A 107 -4.18 0.29 -29.32
CA SER A 107 -3.45 -0.65 -30.16
C SER A 107 -2.03 -0.84 -29.64
N ILE A 108 -1.48 -2.04 -29.83
CA ILE A 108 -0.10 -2.35 -29.53
C ILE A 108 0.59 -2.53 -30.87
N ASN A 109 1.52 -1.62 -31.19
CA ASN A 109 2.11 -1.52 -32.53
C ASN A 109 3.41 -2.31 -32.63
N GLU A 110 4.11 -2.48 -31.50
CA GLU A 110 5.38 -3.19 -31.41
C GLU A 110 5.44 -3.88 -30.05
N SER A 111 6.00 -5.09 -30.01
CA SER A 111 6.27 -5.81 -28.77
C SER A 111 7.41 -6.80 -28.96
N GLY A 112 8.20 -7.04 -27.92
CA GLY A 112 9.27 -8.03 -27.93
C GLY A 112 9.75 -8.34 -26.52
N VAL A 113 10.74 -9.22 -26.42
CA VAL A 113 11.43 -9.53 -25.16
C VAL A 113 12.87 -9.02 -25.26
N ALA A 114 13.35 -8.36 -24.21
CA ALA A 114 14.71 -7.85 -24.12
C ALA A 114 15.28 -8.06 -22.72
N SER A 115 16.61 -8.12 -22.62
CA SER A 115 17.33 -8.18 -21.34
C SER A 115 17.08 -6.91 -20.51
N LEU A 116 17.05 -7.02 -19.18
CA LEU A 116 17.01 -5.85 -18.28
C LEU A 116 18.40 -5.26 -18.00
N GLY A 117 19.43 -5.71 -18.72
CA GLY A 117 20.78 -5.14 -18.68
C GLY A 117 21.73 -5.75 -17.65
N SER A 118 21.22 -6.50 -16.66
CA SER A 118 22.06 -7.18 -15.67
C SER A 118 22.54 -8.54 -16.17
N TYR A 119 23.86 -8.71 -16.27
CA TYR A 119 24.49 -9.96 -16.69
C TYR A 119 24.24 -11.11 -15.70
N VAL A 120 24.35 -10.82 -14.40
CA VAL A 120 24.30 -11.83 -13.34
C VAL A 120 22.94 -12.51 -13.23
N LYS A 121 21.87 -11.72 -13.37
CA LYS A 121 20.51 -12.22 -13.19
C LYS A 121 19.94 -12.88 -14.44
N GLY A 122 20.44 -12.54 -15.63
CA GLY A 122 19.89 -13.05 -16.90
C GLY A 122 18.41 -12.71 -17.13
N THR A 123 17.85 -11.81 -16.33
CA THR A 123 16.42 -11.47 -16.33
C THR A 123 16.05 -10.70 -17.58
N ARG A 124 14.92 -11.07 -18.17
CA ARG A 124 14.32 -10.38 -19.31
C ARG A 124 13.04 -9.70 -18.89
N ALA A 125 12.56 -8.80 -19.72
CA ALA A 125 11.21 -8.28 -19.63
C ALA A 125 10.64 -8.12 -21.04
N ALA A 126 9.32 -8.21 -21.15
CA ALA A 126 8.62 -7.82 -22.35
C ALA A 126 8.58 -6.29 -22.42
N PHE A 127 8.82 -5.76 -23.60
CA PHE A 127 8.52 -4.38 -23.92
C PHE A 127 7.38 -4.33 -24.93
N TYR A 128 6.60 -3.26 -24.89
CA TYR A 128 5.59 -3.00 -25.91
C TYR A 128 5.29 -1.52 -26.07
N LYS A 129 5.05 -1.12 -27.32
CA LYS A 129 4.65 0.23 -27.70
C LYS A 129 3.15 0.28 -27.86
N MET A 130 2.52 1.01 -26.96
CA MET A 130 1.07 1.19 -26.95
C MET A 130 0.72 2.53 -27.57
N GLN A 131 -0.14 2.51 -28.58
CA GLN A 131 -0.80 3.69 -29.13
C GLN A 131 -2.20 3.76 -28.54
N TYR A 132 -2.54 4.89 -27.92
CA TYR A 132 -3.84 5.06 -27.28
C TYR A 132 -4.38 6.47 -27.45
N SER A 133 -5.70 6.58 -27.45
CA SER A 133 -6.42 7.86 -27.43
C SER A 133 -7.58 7.74 -26.46
N ALA A 134 -7.73 8.70 -25.56
CA ALA A 134 -8.90 8.77 -24.69
C ALA A 134 -9.63 10.10 -24.86
N GLY A 135 -10.96 10.04 -24.77
CA GLY A 135 -11.83 11.22 -24.71
C GLY A 135 -12.56 11.25 -23.39
N ASN A 136 -12.76 12.45 -22.81
CA ASN A 136 -13.45 12.63 -21.51
C ASN A 136 -12.85 11.83 -20.34
N ALA A 137 -11.55 11.53 -20.39
CA ALA A 137 -10.83 10.85 -19.33
C ALA A 137 -9.80 11.79 -18.70
N ASP A 138 -9.69 11.77 -17.37
CA ASP A 138 -8.74 12.54 -16.59
C ASP A 138 -7.44 11.76 -16.37
N SER A 139 -7.49 10.42 -16.41
CA SER A 139 -6.33 9.55 -16.18
C SER A 139 -6.43 8.22 -16.93
N LEU A 140 -5.26 7.63 -17.23
CA LEU A 140 -5.10 6.26 -17.73
C LEU A 140 -4.28 5.45 -16.74
N THR A 141 -4.77 4.28 -16.37
CA THR A 141 -3.96 3.27 -15.68
C THR A 141 -3.78 2.07 -16.59
N VAL A 142 -2.53 1.70 -16.84
CA VAL A 142 -2.14 0.52 -17.61
C VAL A 142 -1.60 -0.51 -16.62
N GLN A 143 -2.33 -1.60 -16.47
CA GLN A 143 -1.95 -2.76 -15.70
C GLN A 143 -1.43 -3.82 -16.66
N THR A 144 -0.28 -4.37 -16.31
CA THR A 144 0.42 -5.37 -17.11
C THR A 144 0.66 -6.59 -16.25
N ALA A 145 0.20 -7.73 -16.72
CA ALA A 145 0.32 -9.00 -16.01
C ALA A 145 0.95 -10.04 -16.93
N THR A 146 1.92 -10.80 -16.41
CA THR A 146 2.51 -11.95 -17.11
C THR A 146 1.90 -13.25 -16.60
N TYR A 147 1.78 -14.22 -17.49
CA TYR A 147 1.22 -15.54 -17.18
C TYR A 147 2.11 -16.64 -17.76
N SER A 148 2.24 -17.75 -17.03
CA SER A 148 2.82 -19.01 -17.52
C SER A 148 1.91 -19.71 -18.51
N GLU A 149 0.61 -19.70 -18.22
CA GLU A 149 -0.43 -20.38 -19.00
C GLU A 149 -0.98 -19.47 -20.10
N ARG A 150 -1.42 -20.07 -21.22
CA ARG A 150 -2.01 -19.33 -22.33
C ARG A 150 -3.43 -18.87 -22.00
N MET A 151 -3.54 -17.62 -21.57
CA MET A 151 -4.80 -16.91 -21.34
C MET A 151 -5.62 -16.79 -22.63
N PRO A 152 -6.95 -16.83 -22.54
CA PRO A 152 -7.82 -16.74 -23.69
C PRO A 152 -7.65 -15.44 -24.50
N ASN A 153 -7.34 -15.56 -25.79
CA ASN A 153 -7.34 -14.43 -26.73
C ASN A 153 -8.56 -14.44 -27.68
N GLN A 154 -9.26 -15.57 -27.76
CA GLN A 154 -10.45 -15.76 -28.57
C GLN A 154 -11.54 -16.36 -27.69
N ILE A 155 -12.72 -15.74 -27.72
CA ILE A 155 -13.88 -16.19 -26.96
C ILE A 155 -14.88 -16.75 -27.94
N PHE A 156 -15.28 -18.00 -27.69
CA PHE A 156 -16.25 -18.72 -28.48
C PHE A 156 -17.49 -19.00 -27.64
N MET A 157 -18.67 -18.88 -28.23
CA MET A 157 -19.94 -19.25 -27.64
C MET A 157 -20.48 -20.48 -28.36
N LEU A 158 -20.73 -21.55 -27.61
CA LEU A 158 -21.27 -22.77 -28.17
C LEU A 158 -22.76 -22.58 -28.50
N VAL A 159 -23.10 -22.83 -29.76
CA VAL A 159 -24.49 -22.90 -30.21
C VAL A 159 -24.97 -24.35 -30.09
N SER A 160 -25.77 -24.64 -29.07
CA SER A 160 -26.37 -25.95 -28.83
C SER A 160 -27.86 -25.83 -28.52
N LYS A 161 -28.53 -26.98 -28.35
CA LYS A 161 -29.83 -27.02 -27.67
C LYS A 161 -29.65 -26.54 -26.22
N MET A 162 -30.66 -25.87 -25.68
CA MET A 162 -30.59 -25.23 -24.36
C MET A 162 -31.82 -25.57 -23.53
N ASP A 163 -31.63 -25.66 -22.22
CA ASP A 163 -32.67 -25.75 -21.20
C ASP A 163 -32.53 -24.57 -20.21
N GLY A 164 -33.62 -23.86 -19.91
CA GLY A 164 -33.56 -22.69 -19.01
C GLY A 164 -32.71 -21.50 -19.51
N ALA A 165 -32.70 -21.25 -20.83
CA ALA A 165 -31.98 -20.15 -21.47
C ALA A 165 -32.80 -19.41 -22.55
N THR A 166 -34.09 -19.16 -22.29
CA THR A 166 -34.99 -18.42 -23.20
C THR A 166 -34.48 -17.03 -23.55
N SER A 167 -33.68 -16.42 -22.67
CA SER A 167 -33.06 -15.10 -22.84
C SER A 167 -31.72 -15.12 -23.61
N TYR A 168 -31.31 -16.26 -24.17
CA TYR A 168 -30.02 -16.42 -24.86
C TYR A 168 -29.72 -15.37 -25.94
N PRO A 169 -30.62 -15.03 -26.88
CA PRO A 169 -30.32 -14.04 -27.92
C PRO A 169 -29.96 -12.66 -27.36
N GLN A 170 -30.67 -12.22 -26.32
CA GLN A 170 -30.44 -10.95 -25.65
C GLN A 170 -29.14 -10.98 -24.83
N PHE A 171 -28.91 -12.07 -24.09
CA PHE A 171 -27.66 -12.31 -23.37
C PHE A 171 -26.46 -12.28 -24.31
N LYS A 172 -26.50 -13.01 -25.43
CA LYS A 172 -25.43 -13.04 -26.43
C LYS A 172 -25.12 -11.65 -26.98
N ASN A 173 -26.15 -10.90 -27.40
CA ASN A 173 -25.95 -9.57 -27.98
C ASN A 173 -25.37 -8.58 -26.95
N ALA A 174 -25.83 -8.65 -25.69
CA ALA A 174 -25.28 -7.86 -24.60
C ALA A 174 -23.83 -8.25 -24.31
N LEU A 175 -23.52 -9.55 -24.22
CA LEU A 175 -22.19 -10.07 -23.94
C LEU A 175 -21.22 -9.71 -25.05
N LYS A 176 -21.62 -9.90 -26.31
CA LYS A 176 -20.82 -9.50 -27.49
C LYS A 176 -20.46 -8.02 -27.43
N ARG A 177 -21.44 -7.15 -27.19
CA ARG A 177 -21.21 -5.70 -27.06
C ARG A 177 -20.24 -5.36 -25.93
N LEU A 178 -20.37 -6.02 -24.77
CA LEU A 178 -19.50 -5.79 -23.61
C LEU A 178 -18.07 -6.28 -23.85
N LEU A 179 -17.90 -7.48 -24.41
CA LEU A 179 -16.60 -8.07 -24.72
C LEU A 179 -15.90 -7.34 -25.87
N ASP A 180 -16.62 -6.95 -26.93
CA ASP A 180 -16.11 -6.07 -27.99
C ASP A 180 -15.70 -4.70 -27.41
N GLY A 181 -16.48 -4.20 -26.44
CA GLY A 181 -16.18 -3.03 -25.60
C GLY A 181 -14.92 -3.19 -24.75
N LYS A 182 -14.48 -4.41 -24.44
CA LYS A 182 -13.19 -4.70 -23.80
C LYS A 182 -12.11 -5.11 -24.79
N GLY A 183 -12.45 -5.29 -26.06
CA GLY A 183 -11.52 -5.70 -27.11
C GLY A 183 -11.28 -7.21 -27.20
N LEU A 184 -12.21 -8.02 -26.68
CA LEU A 184 -12.20 -9.47 -26.72
C LEU A 184 -13.33 -9.94 -27.66
N PRO A 185 -13.04 -10.39 -28.89
CA PRO A 185 -14.09 -10.72 -29.84
C PRO A 185 -14.83 -12.01 -29.43
N LEU A 186 -16.16 -11.97 -29.49
CA LEU A 186 -17.04 -13.13 -29.26
C LEU A 186 -17.55 -13.70 -30.57
N ASN A 187 -17.19 -14.96 -30.86
CA ASN A 187 -17.63 -15.71 -32.04
C ASN A 187 -18.57 -16.86 -31.64
N GLU A 188 -19.54 -17.22 -32.47
CA GLU A 188 -20.37 -18.42 -32.28
C GLU A 188 -19.74 -19.61 -33.00
N ILE A 189 -19.80 -20.78 -32.37
CA ILE A 189 -19.32 -22.05 -32.97
C ILE A 189 -20.32 -23.17 -32.76
N SER A 190 -20.31 -24.11 -33.69
CA SER A 190 -20.97 -25.41 -33.56
C SER A 190 -20.17 -26.37 -32.67
N LEU A 191 -20.80 -27.49 -32.31
CA LEU A 191 -20.16 -28.49 -31.45
C LEU A 191 -19.04 -29.24 -32.18
N GLU A 192 -19.16 -29.42 -33.49
CA GLU A 192 -18.11 -29.96 -34.35
C GLU A 192 -16.89 -29.03 -34.41
N GLN A 193 -17.12 -27.72 -34.49
CA GLN A 193 -16.03 -26.73 -34.49
C GLN A 193 -15.31 -26.66 -33.13
N ALA A 194 -16.02 -26.90 -32.02
CA ALA A 194 -15.45 -26.93 -30.68
C ALA A 194 -14.30 -27.95 -30.55
N GLU A 195 -14.36 -29.06 -31.29
CA GLU A 195 -13.32 -30.11 -31.33
C GLU A 195 -11.95 -29.57 -31.74
N THR A 196 -11.95 -28.56 -32.60
CA THR A 196 -10.75 -28.02 -33.27
C THR A 196 -10.22 -26.75 -32.62
N LEU A 197 -10.81 -26.30 -31.51
CA LEU A 197 -10.38 -25.07 -30.83
C LEU A 197 -8.90 -25.13 -30.43
N PRO A 198 -8.08 -24.12 -30.80
CA PRO A 198 -6.67 -24.08 -30.41
C PRO A 198 -6.51 -23.84 -28.90
N GLU A 199 -5.33 -24.17 -28.36
CA GLU A 199 -4.89 -23.78 -27.01
C GLU A 199 -5.02 -22.26 -26.82
N GLY A 200 -5.42 -21.81 -25.62
CA GLY A 200 -5.66 -20.38 -25.35
C GLY A 200 -6.97 -19.85 -25.93
N SER A 201 -7.95 -20.73 -26.17
CA SER A 201 -9.33 -20.37 -26.48
C SER A 201 -10.20 -20.49 -25.22
N LEU A 202 -11.24 -19.66 -25.10
CA LEU A 202 -12.29 -19.84 -24.08
C LEU A 202 -13.61 -20.20 -24.76
N LEU A 203 -14.21 -21.33 -24.36
CA LEU A 203 -15.52 -21.77 -24.80
C LEU A 203 -16.58 -21.49 -23.73
N ILE A 204 -17.54 -20.62 -24.03
CA ILE A 204 -18.73 -20.39 -23.22
C ILE A 204 -19.79 -21.41 -23.63
N VAL A 205 -20.32 -22.14 -22.65
CA VAL A 205 -21.37 -23.14 -22.83
C VAL A 205 -22.61 -22.71 -22.02
N PRO A 206 -23.50 -21.89 -22.60
CA PRO A 206 -24.66 -21.32 -21.90
C PRO A 206 -25.93 -22.16 -22.08
N SER A 207 -25.81 -23.48 -22.09
CA SER A 207 -26.88 -24.40 -22.48
C SER A 207 -27.81 -24.80 -21.34
N GLY A 208 -27.50 -24.44 -20.10
CA GLY A 208 -28.26 -24.80 -18.89
C GLY A 208 -28.17 -26.27 -18.49
N MET A 209 -28.06 -27.20 -19.44
CA MET A 209 -27.58 -28.56 -19.26
C MET A 209 -26.40 -28.80 -20.19
N ILE A 210 -25.35 -29.50 -19.74
CA ILE A 210 -24.16 -29.75 -20.55
C ILE A 210 -24.53 -30.56 -21.81
N PRO A 211 -24.06 -30.21 -23.02
CA PRO A 211 -24.34 -31.01 -24.20
C PRO A 211 -23.76 -32.43 -24.07
N GLU A 212 -24.54 -33.43 -24.45
CA GLU A 212 -24.20 -34.85 -24.30
C GLU A 212 -22.84 -35.21 -24.93
N ARG A 213 -22.56 -34.67 -26.11
CA ARG A 213 -21.29 -34.87 -26.83
C ARG A 213 -20.06 -34.30 -26.11
N LEU A 214 -20.21 -33.34 -25.19
CA LEU A 214 -19.07 -32.84 -24.40
C LEU A 214 -18.72 -33.76 -23.23
N VAL A 215 -19.63 -34.65 -22.81
CA VAL A 215 -19.43 -35.52 -21.65
C VAL A 215 -19.09 -36.96 -22.07
N LYS A 216 -19.68 -37.43 -23.17
CA LYS A 216 -19.45 -38.81 -23.64
C LYS A 216 -18.03 -39.01 -24.17
N PRO A 217 -17.42 -40.19 -23.95
CA PRO A 217 -16.14 -40.54 -24.55
C PRO A 217 -16.29 -40.70 -26.07
N GLY A 218 -15.49 -39.95 -26.83
CA GLY A 218 -15.48 -39.92 -28.30
C GLY A 218 -15.83 -38.52 -28.86
N GLY A 219 -14.96 -37.94 -29.70
CA GLY A 219 -15.13 -36.59 -30.26
C GLY A 219 -14.68 -35.46 -29.33
N ALA A 220 -15.42 -34.34 -29.35
CA ALA A 220 -15.27 -33.08 -28.59
C ALA A 220 -15.34 -33.19 -27.06
N ASN A 221 -14.83 -34.25 -26.44
CA ASN A 221 -15.02 -34.42 -25.01
C ASN A 221 -14.31 -33.31 -24.22
N LEU A 222 -14.99 -32.84 -23.18
CA LEU A 222 -14.57 -31.71 -22.33
C LEU A 222 -13.18 -31.93 -21.75
N ALA A 223 -12.87 -33.15 -21.31
CA ALA A 223 -11.58 -33.50 -20.74
C ALA A 223 -10.43 -33.35 -21.76
N THR A 224 -10.67 -33.65 -23.04
CA THR A 224 -9.69 -33.54 -24.12
C THR A 224 -9.44 -32.08 -24.47
N MET A 225 -10.50 -31.27 -24.51
CA MET A 225 -10.40 -29.83 -24.71
C MET A 225 -9.61 -29.15 -23.59
N LEU A 226 -9.93 -29.45 -22.33
CA LEU A 226 -9.23 -28.91 -21.17
C LEU A 226 -7.76 -29.36 -21.17
N LYS A 227 -7.46 -30.65 -21.43
CA LYS A 227 -6.07 -31.14 -21.53
C LYS A 227 -5.24 -30.42 -22.60
N ARG A 228 -5.88 -29.98 -23.69
CA ARG A 228 -5.24 -29.19 -24.76
C ARG A 228 -4.99 -27.73 -24.38
N GLY A 229 -5.54 -27.25 -23.25
CA GLY A 229 -5.46 -25.85 -22.82
C GLY A 229 -6.56 -24.98 -23.40
N VAL A 230 -7.75 -25.55 -23.65
CA VAL A 230 -8.97 -24.77 -23.92
C VAL A 230 -9.67 -24.53 -22.59
N ASP A 231 -9.94 -23.26 -22.27
CA ASP A 231 -10.73 -22.90 -21.10
C ASP A 231 -12.23 -23.04 -21.42
N VAL A 232 -13.03 -23.44 -20.43
CA VAL A 232 -14.47 -23.64 -20.59
C VAL A 232 -15.23 -22.89 -19.51
N LEU A 233 -16.13 -22.00 -19.89
CA LEU A 233 -17.07 -21.36 -18.97
C LEU A 233 -18.45 -21.98 -19.16
N TYR A 234 -18.84 -22.86 -18.24
CA TYR A 234 -20.11 -23.53 -18.26
C TYR A 234 -21.15 -22.81 -17.40
N ILE A 235 -22.30 -22.49 -18.00
CA ILE A 235 -23.45 -21.86 -17.32
C ILE A 235 -24.60 -22.85 -17.36
N GLY A 236 -24.84 -23.54 -16.25
CA GLY A 236 -25.93 -24.49 -16.15
C GLY A 236 -25.92 -25.34 -14.89
N GLN A 237 -26.75 -26.37 -14.91
CA GLN A 237 -26.99 -27.35 -13.85
C GLN A 237 -25.85 -28.37 -13.72
N ARG A 238 -25.87 -29.17 -12.65
CA ARG A 238 -24.89 -30.25 -12.40
C ARG A 238 -24.86 -31.27 -13.54
N PHE A 239 -23.74 -31.98 -13.67
CA PHE A 239 -23.57 -33.05 -14.67
C PHE A 239 -24.27 -34.37 -14.25
N ASP A 240 -25.52 -34.26 -13.81
CA ASP A 240 -26.41 -35.40 -13.55
C ASP A 240 -27.17 -35.78 -14.84
N GLN A 241 -27.44 -34.76 -15.66
CA GLN A 241 -28.10 -34.83 -16.95
C GLN A 241 -27.33 -33.99 -17.97
N ALA A 242 -27.40 -34.43 -19.22
CA ALA A 242 -26.92 -33.72 -20.38
C ALA A 242 -28.10 -33.40 -21.31
N ILE A 243 -27.94 -32.44 -22.20
CA ILE A 243 -28.89 -32.19 -23.29
C ILE A 243 -28.42 -32.87 -24.57
N SER A 244 -29.28 -33.72 -25.14
CA SER A 244 -29.03 -34.36 -26.44
C SER A 244 -29.23 -33.38 -27.59
N GLU A 245 -28.83 -33.78 -28.79
CA GLU A 245 -29.00 -32.95 -30.01
C GLU A 245 -30.47 -32.71 -30.37
N THR A 246 -31.36 -33.59 -29.92
CA THR A 246 -32.82 -33.43 -30.08
C THR A 246 -33.41 -32.45 -29.06
N GLY A 247 -32.63 -32.06 -28.04
CA GLY A 247 -33.06 -31.20 -26.94
C GLY A 247 -33.65 -31.96 -25.75
N ALA A 248 -33.70 -33.29 -25.80
CA ALA A 248 -34.17 -34.09 -24.68
C ALA A 248 -33.07 -34.24 -23.60
N PRO A 249 -33.41 -34.19 -22.31
CA PRO A 249 -32.47 -34.49 -21.23
C PRO A 249 -32.10 -35.98 -21.24
N VAL A 250 -30.81 -36.27 -21.13
CA VAL A 250 -30.23 -37.62 -21.10
C VAL A 250 -29.43 -37.76 -19.82
N ARG A 251 -29.61 -38.87 -19.09
CA ARG A 251 -28.84 -39.13 -17.87
C ARG A 251 -27.38 -39.44 -18.23
N ILE A 252 -26.44 -38.78 -17.56
CA ILE A 252 -25.01 -39.06 -17.70
C ILE A 252 -24.70 -40.34 -16.91
N THR A 253 -24.05 -41.31 -17.53
CA THR A 253 -23.65 -42.56 -16.85
C THR A 253 -22.42 -42.34 -15.97
N ASP A 254 -22.19 -43.21 -14.99
CA ASP A 254 -20.99 -43.13 -14.15
C ASP A 254 -19.70 -43.32 -14.96
N GLU A 255 -19.75 -44.09 -16.05
CA GLU A 255 -18.65 -44.26 -16.99
C GLU A 255 -18.31 -42.96 -17.72
N ASP A 256 -19.33 -42.26 -18.26
CA ASP A 256 -19.14 -40.94 -18.91
C ASP A 256 -18.56 -39.92 -17.91
N ARG A 257 -19.08 -39.93 -16.68
CA ARG A 257 -18.66 -39.02 -15.60
C ARG A 257 -17.24 -39.31 -15.11
N SER A 258 -16.75 -40.54 -15.21
CA SER A 258 -15.40 -40.91 -14.78
C SER A 258 -14.29 -40.15 -15.53
N SER A 259 -14.58 -39.65 -16.73
CA SER A 259 -13.65 -38.83 -17.51
C SER A 259 -13.49 -37.40 -16.97
N ILE A 260 -14.39 -36.97 -16.07
CA ILE A 260 -14.47 -35.63 -15.50
C ILE A 260 -14.25 -35.77 -13.98
N PRO A 261 -13.06 -35.41 -13.45
CA PRO A 261 -12.69 -35.65 -12.05
C PRO A 261 -13.30 -34.63 -11.07
N PHE A 262 -14.59 -34.33 -11.24
CA PHE A 262 -15.31 -33.32 -10.48
C PHE A 262 -16.50 -33.92 -9.73
N THR A 263 -16.61 -33.58 -8.45
CA THR A 263 -17.73 -33.94 -7.58
C THR A 263 -18.61 -32.71 -7.40
N PHE A 264 -19.92 -32.90 -7.56
CA PHE A 264 -20.90 -31.81 -7.45
C PHE A 264 -21.65 -31.95 -6.11
N GLU A 265 -21.64 -30.88 -5.32
CA GLU A 265 -22.32 -30.79 -4.03
C GLU A 265 -23.46 -29.78 -4.13
N THR A 266 -24.62 -30.10 -3.56
CA THR A 266 -25.68 -29.09 -3.41
C THR A 266 -25.22 -28.03 -2.41
N ALA A 267 -25.17 -26.78 -2.84
CA ALA A 267 -24.74 -25.66 -2.02
C ALA A 267 -25.51 -24.41 -2.43
N SER A 268 -26.06 -23.68 -1.46
CA SER A 268 -26.63 -22.34 -1.67
C SER A 268 -25.63 -21.31 -1.18
N LEU A 269 -24.73 -20.92 -2.08
CA LEU A 269 -23.73 -19.89 -1.84
C LEU A 269 -24.25 -18.59 -2.44
N SER A 270 -24.01 -17.48 -1.73
CA SER A 270 -24.25 -16.13 -2.22
C SER A 270 -22.95 -15.53 -2.76
N SER A 271 -23.04 -14.76 -3.85
CA SER A 271 -21.89 -14.02 -4.38
C SER A 271 -21.33 -13.11 -3.30
N ASN A 272 -20.00 -13.11 -3.12
CA ASN A 272 -19.33 -12.20 -2.19
C ASN A 272 -18.88 -10.90 -2.87
N SER A 273 -19.19 -10.73 -4.15
CA SER A 273 -18.66 -9.66 -5.01
C SER A 273 -19.78 -8.87 -5.70
N SER A 274 -19.38 -7.91 -6.54
CA SER A 274 -20.23 -7.10 -7.41
C SER A 274 -21.00 -7.89 -8.50
N LEU A 275 -20.97 -9.23 -8.50
CA LEU A 275 -21.81 -10.02 -9.41
C LEU A 275 -23.28 -9.98 -8.97
N HIS A 276 -24.17 -9.98 -9.96
CA HIS A 276 -25.62 -9.97 -9.78
C HIS A 276 -26.22 -11.38 -9.65
N LEU A 277 -25.37 -12.42 -9.60
CA LEU A 277 -25.79 -13.80 -9.42
C LEU A 277 -26.44 -14.01 -8.05
N THR A 278 -27.72 -14.39 -8.05
CA THR A 278 -28.56 -14.40 -6.84
C THR A 278 -28.21 -15.51 -5.84
N SER A 279 -27.90 -16.71 -6.33
CA SER A 279 -27.49 -17.87 -5.51
C SER A 279 -26.87 -18.95 -6.39
N SER A 280 -26.09 -19.89 -5.83
CA SER A 280 -25.65 -21.10 -6.54
C SER A 280 -26.64 -22.27 -6.39
N LEU A 281 -26.79 -23.11 -7.41
CA LEU A 281 -27.48 -24.41 -7.31
C LEU A 281 -26.56 -25.50 -6.75
N TYR A 282 -25.26 -25.38 -6.98
CA TYR A 282 -24.25 -26.35 -6.58
C TYR A 282 -22.87 -25.72 -6.44
N ARG A 283 -21.96 -26.48 -5.85
CA ARG A 283 -20.51 -26.25 -5.83
C ARG A 283 -19.80 -27.45 -6.44
N VAL A 284 -18.67 -27.21 -7.09
CA VAL A 284 -17.80 -28.27 -7.60
C VAL A 284 -16.56 -28.42 -6.72
N ARG A 285 -16.16 -29.67 -6.44
CA ARG A 285 -14.88 -30.04 -5.82
C ARG A 285 -14.10 -30.97 -6.74
N SER A 286 -12.78 -30.90 -6.65
CA SER A 286 -11.85 -31.83 -7.31
C SER A 286 -11.03 -32.52 -6.25
N ASN A 287 -10.97 -33.85 -6.31
CA ASN A 287 -10.14 -34.62 -5.38
C ASN A 287 -8.69 -34.71 -5.86
N THR A 288 -8.43 -34.39 -7.13
CA THR A 288 -7.14 -34.62 -7.81
C THR A 288 -6.32 -33.36 -8.04
N TYR A 289 -6.93 -32.18 -7.94
CA TYR A 289 -6.27 -30.92 -8.27
C TYR A 289 -6.37 -29.95 -7.10
N ALA A 290 -5.21 -29.50 -6.59
CA ALA A 290 -5.06 -28.62 -5.42
C ALA A 290 -5.56 -27.17 -5.64
N GLY A 291 -6.40 -26.93 -6.66
CA GLY A 291 -6.76 -25.58 -7.14
C GLY A 291 -8.27 -25.30 -7.23
N THR A 292 -9.14 -26.08 -6.60
CA THR A 292 -10.58 -25.75 -6.62
C THR A 292 -10.90 -24.61 -5.67
N GLY A 293 -10.77 -23.39 -6.18
CA GLY A 293 -11.23 -22.16 -5.55
C GLY A 293 -12.67 -21.83 -5.92
N LEU A 294 -13.27 -20.95 -5.12
CA LEU A 294 -14.50 -20.24 -5.47
C LEU A 294 -14.14 -18.84 -5.94
N LEU A 295 -14.33 -18.54 -7.22
CA LEU A 295 -14.30 -17.17 -7.70
C LEU A 295 -15.58 -16.46 -7.29
N TYR A 296 -15.42 -15.25 -6.78
CA TYR A 296 -16.54 -14.42 -6.34
C TYR A 296 -17.46 -15.11 -5.33
N GLY A 297 -16.94 -16.10 -4.58
CA GLY A 297 -17.69 -16.87 -3.58
C GLY A 297 -18.69 -17.90 -4.14
N VAL A 298 -18.97 -17.90 -5.45
CA VAL A 298 -20.04 -18.73 -6.06
C VAL A 298 -19.60 -19.55 -7.26
N ILE A 299 -18.59 -19.13 -8.02
CA ILE A 299 -18.17 -19.80 -9.24
C ILE A 299 -17.07 -20.80 -8.90
N SER A 300 -17.32 -22.08 -9.13
CA SER A 300 -16.30 -23.10 -8.87
C SER A 300 -15.31 -23.16 -10.03
N VAL A 301 -14.02 -23.23 -9.72
CA VAL A 301 -12.96 -23.39 -10.73
C VAL A 301 -12.40 -24.80 -10.62
N GLY A 302 -12.20 -25.46 -11.76
CA GLY A 302 -11.48 -26.73 -11.84
C GLY A 302 -10.48 -26.71 -12.98
N GLN A 303 -9.36 -27.42 -12.83
CA GLN A 303 -8.32 -27.49 -13.85
C GLN A 303 -8.13 -28.94 -14.30
N ILE A 304 -7.94 -29.16 -15.60
CA ILE A 304 -7.54 -30.47 -16.16
C ILE A 304 -6.45 -30.23 -17.21
N GLY A 305 -5.23 -30.74 -16.96
CA GLY A 305 -4.10 -30.43 -17.81
C GLY A 305 -3.79 -28.93 -17.78
N ARG A 306 -3.76 -28.27 -18.94
CA ARG A 306 -3.50 -26.82 -19.06
C ARG A 306 -4.76 -25.95 -19.14
N GLY A 307 -5.93 -26.57 -19.22
CA GLY A 307 -7.19 -25.85 -19.40
C GLY A 307 -7.97 -25.78 -18.10
N THR A 308 -8.72 -24.69 -17.97
CA THR A 308 -9.55 -24.39 -16.81
C THR A 308 -11.03 -24.47 -17.17
N ILE A 309 -11.83 -25.07 -16.29
CA ILE A 309 -13.29 -25.01 -16.35
C ILE A 309 -13.84 -24.14 -15.21
N LEU A 310 -14.68 -23.19 -15.59
CA LEU A 310 -15.45 -22.33 -14.70
C LEU A 310 -16.89 -22.82 -14.67
N PHE A 311 -17.37 -23.20 -13.49
CA PHE A 311 -18.76 -23.60 -13.28
C PHE A 311 -19.54 -22.43 -12.71
N VAL A 312 -20.39 -21.82 -13.53
CA VAL A 312 -21.41 -20.85 -13.10
C VAL A 312 -22.66 -21.65 -12.75
N PRO A 313 -22.97 -21.85 -11.46
CA PRO A 313 -23.89 -22.89 -11.01
C PRO A 313 -25.35 -22.47 -11.08
N GLN A 314 -25.79 -21.92 -12.22
CA GLN A 314 -27.16 -21.44 -12.47
C GLN A 314 -27.48 -21.50 -13.97
N THR A 315 -28.77 -21.44 -14.32
CA THR A 315 -29.18 -21.22 -15.73
C THR A 315 -29.32 -19.72 -16.02
N LEU A 316 -29.28 -19.33 -17.30
CA LEU A 316 -29.44 -17.92 -17.69
C LEU A 316 -30.76 -17.32 -17.21
N ASP A 317 -31.85 -18.10 -17.24
CA ASP A 317 -33.17 -17.61 -16.88
C ASP A 317 -33.43 -17.53 -15.36
N SER A 318 -32.66 -18.25 -14.55
CA SER A 318 -32.89 -18.35 -13.09
C SER A 318 -31.79 -17.74 -12.24
N GLY A 319 -30.57 -17.60 -12.75
CA GLY A 319 -29.43 -17.10 -11.98
C GLY A 319 -29.48 -15.61 -11.66
N TRP A 320 -30.07 -14.81 -12.54
CA TRP A 320 -30.11 -13.35 -12.47
C TRP A 320 -31.55 -12.86 -12.34
N GLY A 321 -31.81 -11.99 -11.37
CA GLY A 321 -33.14 -11.46 -11.09
C GLY A 321 -33.46 -10.16 -11.83
N GLY A 322 -34.75 -9.84 -11.94
CA GLY A 322 -35.23 -8.55 -12.45
C GLY A 322 -35.45 -8.49 -13.97
N THR A 323 -35.91 -7.34 -14.46
CA THR A 323 -36.28 -7.14 -15.87
C THR A 323 -35.09 -7.15 -16.84
N ASP A 324 -33.88 -6.90 -16.32
CA ASP A 324 -32.62 -6.85 -17.08
C ASP A 324 -31.67 -8.00 -16.76
N ALA A 325 -32.21 -9.14 -16.28
CA ALA A 325 -31.45 -10.32 -15.89
C ALA A 325 -30.41 -10.75 -16.93
N TYR A 326 -30.76 -10.77 -18.22
CA TYR A 326 -29.85 -11.14 -19.31
C TYR A 326 -28.67 -10.17 -19.47
N SER A 327 -28.88 -8.87 -19.21
CA SER A 327 -27.83 -7.85 -19.31
C SER A 327 -26.91 -7.90 -18.09
N GLN A 328 -27.46 -8.21 -16.92
CA GLN A 328 -26.68 -8.46 -15.71
C GLN A 328 -25.83 -9.72 -15.86
N ALA A 329 -26.41 -10.81 -16.37
CA ALA A 329 -25.68 -12.03 -16.70
C ALA A 329 -24.53 -11.75 -17.67
N ALA A 330 -24.79 -11.02 -18.76
CA ALA A 330 -23.76 -10.62 -19.70
C ALA A 330 -22.66 -9.76 -19.05
N GLY A 331 -23.04 -8.85 -18.14
CA GLY A 331 -22.12 -8.03 -17.35
C GLY A 331 -21.20 -8.86 -16.45
N ASP A 332 -21.78 -9.80 -15.71
CA ASP A 332 -21.07 -10.70 -14.82
C ASP A 332 -20.11 -11.62 -15.59
N ILE A 333 -20.58 -12.26 -16.68
CA ILE A 333 -19.75 -13.11 -17.54
C ILE A 333 -18.63 -12.31 -18.22
N ALA A 334 -18.91 -11.09 -18.70
CA ALA A 334 -17.88 -10.21 -19.25
C ALA A 334 -16.84 -9.84 -18.20
N THR A 335 -17.26 -9.61 -16.95
CA THR A 335 -16.39 -9.29 -15.83
C THR A 335 -15.46 -10.47 -15.53
N ILE A 336 -16.03 -11.66 -15.32
CA ILE A 336 -15.29 -12.91 -15.09
C ILE A 336 -14.22 -13.10 -16.17
N ILE A 337 -14.62 -13.05 -17.45
CA ILE A 337 -13.69 -13.28 -18.56
C ILE A 337 -12.61 -12.20 -18.63
N SER A 338 -12.97 -10.94 -18.37
CA SER A 338 -12.02 -9.83 -18.45
C SER A 338 -11.00 -9.84 -17.30
N GLU A 339 -11.43 -10.18 -16.09
CA GLU A 339 -10.61 -10.29 -14.89
C GLU A 339 -9.72 -11.52 -14.90
N MET A 340 -10.12 -12.56 -15.62
CA MET A 340 -9.35 -13.81 -15.72
C MET A 340 -8.98 -14.35 -14.33
N GLY A 341 -9.85 -14.14 -13.33
CA GLY A 341 -9.53 -14.40 -11.92
C GLY A 341 -9.20 -15.86 -11.60
N TRP A 342 -9.46 -16.79 -12.53
CA TRP A 342 -9.06 -18.20 -12.41
C TRP A 342 -7.57 -18.45 -12.65
N ALA A 343 -6.88 -17.53 -13.31
CA ALA A 343 -5.47 -17.65 -13.60
C ALA A 343 -4.70 -16.61 -12.77
N ALA A 344 -3.78 -17.10 -11.95
CA ALA A 344 -2.93 -16.25 -11.13
C ALA A 344 -1.81 -15.66 -11.99
N PRO A 345 -1.64 -14.32 -12.03
CA PRO A 345 -0.51 -13.73 -12.71
C PRO A 345 0.78 -14.11 -11.99
N GLU A 346 1.84 -14.44 -12.73
CA GLU A 346 3.17 -14.66 -12.14
C GLU A 346 3.72 -13.36 -11.56
N SER A 347 3.43 -12.26 -12.24
CA SER A 347 3.81 -10.92 -11.82
C SER A 347 2.90 -9.87 -12.45
N GLN A 348 2.75 -8.76 -11.73
CA GLN A 348 1.88 -7.66 -12.14
C GLN A 348 2.55 -6.30 -11.87
N GLN A 349 2.36 -5.35 -12.78
CA GLN A 349 2.81 -3.98 -12.61
C GLN A 349 1.72 -3.01 -13.08
N ASN A 350 1.51 -1.94 -12.31
CA ASN A 350 0.62 -0.84 -12.68
C ASN A 350 1.46 0.37 -13.07
N GLN A 351 1.11 0.99 -14.19
CA GLN A 351 1.72 2.23 -14.68
C GLN A 351 0.61 3.23 -14.94
N SER A 352 0.73 4.43 -14.39
CA SER A 352 -0.25 5.49 -14.60
C SER A 352 0.29 6.52 -15.58
N ALA A 353 -0.56 6.97 -16.50
CA ALA A 353 -0.29 8.08 -17.40
C ALA A 353 -1.39 9.14 -17.22
N GLN A 354 -0.98 10.41 -17.16
CA GLN A 354 -1.91 11.53 -17.16
C GLN A 354 -2.18 11.98 -18.60
N PHE A 355 -3.43 12.35 -18.89
CA PHE A 355 -3.80 12.89 -20.19
C PHE A 355 -3.61 14.40 -20.21
N ALA A 356 -2.91 14.89 -21.23
CA ALA A 356 -2.93 16.29 -21.63
C ALA A 356 -3.60 16.38 -23.01
N ASP A 357 -4.92 16.55 -23.02
CA ASP A 357 -5.80 16.69 -24.19
C ASP A 357 -6.15 15.39 -24.95
N ASN A 358 -7.24 15.44 -25.75
CA ASN A 358 -7.77 14.39 -26.64
C ASN A 358 -6.81 14.03 -27.80
N LYS A 359 -5.52 13.85 -27.55
CA LYS A 359 -4.50 13.49 -28.54
C LYS A 359 -4.27 11.97 -28.55
N THR A 360 -3.70 11.48 -29.65
CA THR A 360 -3.15 10.12 -29.69
C THR A 360 -1.76 10.14 -29.06
N PHE A 361 -1.54 9.27 -28.09
CA PHE A 361 -0.28 9.14 -27.37
C PHE A 361 0.39 7.82 -27.74
N TYR A 362 1.71 7.83 -27.71
CA TYR A 362 2.54 6.64 -27.75
C TYR A 362 3.25 6.52 -26.42
N SER A 363 3.22 5.34 -25.81
CA SER A 363 3.99 5.09 -24.60
C SER A 363 4.62 3.71 -24.66
N PHE A 364 5.83 3.63 -24.12
CA PHE A 364 6.62 2.43 -24.01
C PHE A 364 6.45 1.88 -22.62
N PHE A 365 6.05 0.62 -22.54
CA PHE A 365 5.82 -0.07 -21.29
C PHE A 365 6.76 -1.26 -21.21
N VAL A 366 7.11 -1.60 -19.97
CA VAL A 366 7.96 -2.74 -19.62
C VAL A 366 7.14 -3.61 -18.68
N SER A 367 7.09 -4.91 -18.96
CA SER A 367 6.48 -5.88 -18.06
C SER A 367 7.34 -6.08 -16.81
N PRO A 368 6.83 -6.75 -15.78
CA PRO A 368 7.71 -7.32 -14.78
C PRO A 368 8.69 -8.33 -15.39
N GLN A 369 9.75 -8.64 -14.64
CA GLN A 369 10.84 -9.52 -15.09
C GLN A 369 10.42 -10.99 -15.17
N PHE A 370 10.97 -11.71 -16.15
CA PHE A 370 10.84 -13.16 -16.33
C PHE A 370 12.08 -13.75 -17.03
N ASP A 371 12.26 -15.08 -16.95
CA ASP A 371 13.46 -15.75 -17.47
C ASP A 371 13.30 -16.29 -18.91
N ASP A 372 12.06 -16.43 -19.36
CA ASP A 372 11.72 -16.98 -20.68
C ASP A 372 12.04 -16.03 -21.85
N ARG A 373 12.18 -16.60 -23.07
CA ARG A 373 12.29 -15.82 -24.33
C ARG A 373 10.94 -15.51 -24.97
N GLU A 374 9.87 -16.07 -24.44
CA GLU A 374 8.49 -15.80 -24.80
C GLU A 374 7.68 -15.81 -23.52
N LYS A 375 6.80 -14.82 -23.36
CA LYS A 375 5.85 -14.80 -22.27
C LYS A 375 4.54 -14.26 -22.77
N GLN A 376 3.43 -14.70 -22.19
CA GLN A 376 2.17 -14.05 -22.45
C GLN A 376 2.02 -12.82 -21.57
N LEU A 377 1.49 -11.76 -22.16
CA LEU A 377 1.22 -10.51 -21.49
C LEU A 377 -0.24 -10.13 -21.66
N VAL A 378 -0.91 -9.84 -20.55
CA VAL A 378 -2.23 -9.20 -20.55
C VAL A 378 -2.02 -7.74 -20.19
N VAL A 379 -2.38 -6.87 -21.13
CA VAL A 379 -2.36 -5.42 -20.98
C VAL A 379 -3.79 -4.93 -20.78
N ARG A 380 -4.08 -4.46 -19.57
CA ARG A 380 -5.36 -3.87 -19.18
C ARG A 380 -5.18 -2.37 -19.05
N ALA A 381 -5.93 -1.60 -19.82
CA ALA A 381 -5.92 -0.14 -19.76
C ALA A 381 -7.27 0.38 -19.29
N VAL A 382 -7.27 1.16 -18.21
CA VAL A 382 -8.46 1.74 -17.59
C VAL A 382 -8.37 3.25 -17.67
N ALA A 383 -9.22 3.85 -18.51
CA ALA A 383 -9.40 5.28 -18.57
C ALA A 383 -10.48 5.70 -17.57
N SER A 384 -10.15 6.63 -16.67
CA SER A 384 -11.08 7.14 -15.65
C SER A 384 -11.41 8.60 -15.92
N GLY A 385 -12.69 8.96 -15.82
CA GLY A 385 -13.16 10.33 -16.00
C GLY A 385 -14.33 10.67 -15.07
N PRO A 386 -14.92 11.86 -15.19
CA PRO A 386 -15.92 12.37 -14.25
C PRO A 386 -17.22 11.55 -14.18
N THR A 387 -17.47 10.72 -15.20
CA THR A 387 -18.72 9.99 -15.42
C THR A 387 -18.57 8.48 -15.32
N GLY A 388 -17.36 7.98 -15.02
CA GLY A 388 -17.09 6.55 -14.84
C GLY A 388 -15.73 6.13 -15.37
N THR A 389 -15.61 4.85 -15.71
CA THR A 389 -14.39 4.24 -16.23
C THR A 389 -14.69 3.46 -17.51
N THR A 390 -13.71 3.42 -18.41
CA THR A 390 -13.75 2.59 -19.62
C THR A 390 -12.48 1.77 -19.68
N GLU A 391 -12.63 0.49 -19.98
CA GLU A 391 -11.55 -0.50 -19.94
C GLU A 391 -11.31 -1.12 -21.33
N ARG A 392 -10.04 -1.36 -21.65
CA ARG A 392 -9.61 -2.16 -22.81
C ARG A 392 -8.59 -3.19 -22.38
N ILE A 393 -8.70 -4.40 -22.93
CA ILE A 393 -7.79 -5.51 -22.68
C ILE A 393 -7.16 -5.94 -24.01
N ARG A 394 -5.85 -6.19 -23.97
CA ARG A 394 -5.11 -6.83 -25.04
C ARG A 394 -4.27 -7.95 -24.48
N VAL A 395 -4.36 -9.10 -25.14
CA VAL A 395 -3.48 -10.23 -24.89
C VAL A 395 -2.44 -10.23 -26.01
N ILE A 396 -1.17 -10.13 -25.64
CA ILE A 396 -0.05 -10.18 -26.59
C ILE A 396 0.93 -11.29 -26.21
N TYR A 397 1.73 -11.70 -27.18
CA TYR A 397 2.72 -12.78 -27.04
C TYR A 397 4.09 -12.24 -27.46
N PRO A 398 4.70 -11.36 -26.64
CA PRO A 398 6.05 -10.87 -26.89
C PRO A 398 7.02 -12.05 -26.97
N ARG A 399 7.82 -12.06 -28.03
CA ARG A 399 8.90 -13.02 -28.25
C ARG A 399 10.21 -12.27 -28.43
N ALA A 400 11.31 -12.85 -27.98
CA ALA A 400 12.64 -12.39 -28.33
C ALA A 400 12.82 -12.58 -29.84
N ASP A 401 12.98 -11.47 -30.56
CA ASP A 401 13.23 -11.47 -32.00
C ASP A 401 14.73 -11.53 -32.35
N THR A 402 15.59 -11.52 -31.33
CA THR A 402 17.03 -11.74 -31.43
C THR A 402 17.40 -13.02 -30.69
N ASN A 403 18.52 -13.67 -31.05
CA ASN A 403 19.08 -14.76 -30.26
C ASN A 403 20.00 -14.25 -29.14
N GLY A 404 20.62 -13.08 -29.35
CA GLY A 404 21.49 -12.45 -28.38
C GLY A 404 20.79 -11.58 -27.33
N ASP A 405 21.54 -11.26 -26.28
CA ASP A 405 21.15 -10.37 -25.18
C ASP A 405 22.20 -9.25 -25.05
N LEU A 406 21.76 -8.06 -24.64
CA LEU A 406 22.65 -6.93 -24.36
C LEU A 406 22.65 -6.65 -22.85
N TYR A 407 23.83 -6.38 -22.31
CA TYR A 407 24.05 -6.09 -20.90
C TYR A 407 24.86 -4.79 -20.75
N PHE A 408 24.70 -4.12 -19.62
CA PHE A 408 25.51 -2.95 -19.29
C PHE A 408 26.04 -3.05 -17.87
N VAL A 409 27.29 -2.62 -17.68
CA VAL A 409 27.94 -2.61 -16.37
C VAL A 409 27.84 -1.20 -15.82
N SER A 410 27.07 -1.04 -14.74
CA SER A 410 27.06 0.20 -13.98
C SER A 410 28.38 0.34 -13.23
N THR A 411 29.13 1.41 -13.49
CA THR A 411 30.39 1.69 -12.79
C THR A 411 30.18 2.15 -11.34
N THR A 412 28.93 2.45 -10.96
CA THR A 412 28.58 3.03 -9.66
C THR A 412 27.82 2.09 -8.74
N ARG A 413 27.37 0.93 -9.23
CA ARG A 413 26.61 -0.06 -8.45
C ARG A 413 27.32 -1.42 -8.44
N ALA A 414 27.03 -2.22 -7.43
CA ALA A 414 27.41 -3.63 -7.44
C ALA A 414 26.83 -4.30 -8.70
N GLU A 415 27.61 -5.20 -9.31
CA GLU A 415 27.28 -5.83 -10.60
C GLU A 415 25.88 -6.52 -10.59
N ASP A 416 25.43 -6.95 -9.41
CA ASP A 416 24.15 -7.64 -9.18
C ASP A 416 22.90 -6.72 -9.25
N GLU A 417 23.09 -5.39 -9.24
CA GLU A 417 22.02 -4.39 -9.20
C GLU A 417 21.92 -3.51 -10.46
N ALA A 418 22.69 -3.82 -11.50
CA ALA A 418 22.79 -3.01 -12.71
C ALA A 418 21.58 -3.15 -13.67
N THR A 419 20.35 -2.96 -13.17
CA THR A 419 19.14 -2.81 -14.02
C THR A 419 18.87 -1.35 -14.40
N LYS A 420 19.60 -0.41 -13.79
CA LYS A 420 19.45 1.03 -13.98
C LYS A 420 20.79 1.70 -14.22
N LEU A 421 20.80 2.66 -15.13
CA LEU A 421 21.96 3.43 -15.55
C LEU A 421 21.84 4.89 -15.09
N VAL A 422 22.94 5.47 -14.61
CA VAL A 422 23.04 6.93 -14.48
C VAL A 422 23.66 7.47 -15.77
N SER A 423 22.99 8.43 -16.41
CA SER A 423 23.41 9.02 -17.69
C SER A 423 24.85 9.55 -17.65
N ALA A 424 25.60 9.39 -18.75
CA ALA A 424 26.93 9.98 -18.92
C ALA A 424 26.91 11.51 -18.88
N ARG A 425 25.72 12.12 -19.09
CA ARG A 425 25.48 13.55 -18.87
C ARG A 425 25.60 13.94 -17.40
N VAL A 426 25.48 13.01 -16.47
CA VAL A 426 25.67 13.26 -15.03
C VAL A 426 27.09 12.89 -14.61
N THR A 427 27.51 11.66 -14.93
CA THR A 427 28.74 11.07 -14.42
C THR A 427 29.98 11.43 -15.23
N GLY A 428 29.81 11.87 -16.47
CA GLY A 428 30.90 12.12 -17.42
C GLY A 428 31.63 10.86 -17.89
N SER A 429 31.25 9.68 -17.42
CA SER A 429 31.90 8.40 -17.72
C SER A 429 31.15 7.63 -18.80
N ASP A 430 31.88 6.89 -19.63
CA ASP A 430 31.29 5.99 -20.62
C ASP A 430 30.62 4.79 -19.94
N THR A 431 29.50 4.35 -20.50
CA THR A 431 28.79 3.13 -20.11
C THR A 431 29.44 1.95 -20.81
N LYS A 432 29.81 0.92 -20.04
CA LYS A 432 30.34 -0.33 -20.59
C LYS A 432 29.20 -1.27 -20.95
N PHE A 433 29.27 -1.85 -22.13
CA PHE A 433 28.32 -2.82 -22.65
C PHE A 433 28.99 -4.16 -22.92
N LEU A 434 28.20 -5.22 -22.76
CA LEU A 434 28.52 -6.57 -23.17
C LEU A 434 27.35 -7.07 -24.01
N ALA A 435 27.57 -7.31 -25.30
CA ALA A 435 26.56 -7.94 -26.15
C ALA A 435 26.92 -9.42 -26.30
N GLU A 436 26.01 -10.33 -25.98
CA GLU A 436 26.19 -11.76 -26.28
C GLU A 436 25.43 -12.09 -27.56
N LEU A 437 26.16 -12.20 -28.67
CA LEU A 437 25.59 -12.48 -29.98
C LEU A 437 25.57 -14.00 -30.15
N ARG A 438 24.39 -14.61 -30.16
CA ARG A 438 24.20 -16.08 -30.15
C ARG A 438 23.63 -16.58 -31.47
N GLU A 439 24.11 -16.07 -32.59
CA GLU A 439 23.59 -16.47 -33.90
C GLU A 439 24.14 -17.82 -34.37
N ASN A 440 23.34 -18.54 -35.16
CA ASN A 440 23.73 -19.85 -35.71
C ASN A 440 24.78 -19.75 -36.85
N THR A 441 25.33 -18.56 -37.09
CA THR A 441 26.30 -18.29 -38.16
C THR A 441 27.52 -17.59 -37.59
N SER A 442 28.72 -18.04 -37.99
CA SER A 442 30.00 -17.39 -37.67
C SER A 442 30.31 -16.21 -38.60
N ALA A 443 29.29 -15.64 -39.25
CA ALA A 443 29.46 -14.50 -40.14
C ALA A 443 29.89 -13.28 -39.33
N GLN A 444 30.73 -12.44 -39.93
CA GLN A 444 31.14 -11.17 -39.34
C GLN A 444 30.39 -10.01 -39.98
N ARG A 445 29.81 -9.12 -39.17
CA ARG A 445 29.03 -7.95 -39.62
C ARG A 445 29.54 -6.65 -39.00
N ASN A 446 29.31 -5.54 -39.68
CA ASN A 446 29.42 -4.23 -39.03
C ASN A 446 28.22 -4.08 -38.11
N LEU A 447 28.46 -3.95 -36.81
CA LEU A 447 27.41 -3.83 -35.82
C LEU A 447 27.52 -2.48 -35.12
N TYR A 448 26.35 -1.94 -34.75
CA TYR A 448 26.20 -0.63 -34.16
C TYR A 448 25.27 -0.69 -32.95
N LEU A 449 25.54 0.15 -31.95
CA LEU A 449 24.57 0.42 -30.89
C LEU A 449 23.53 1.42 -31.43
N SER A 450 22.26 1.06 -31.33
CA SER A 450 21.11 1.94 -31.57
C SER A 450 20.30 2.06 -30.27
N VAL A 451 20.06 3.28 -29.83
CA VAL A 451 19.24 3.56 -28.63
C VAL A 451 18.02 4.37 -29.05
N LYS A 452 16.85 3.78 -28.85
CA LYS A 452 15.56 4.39 -29.20
C LYS A 452 14.81 4.82 -27.95
N ASP A 453 14.16 5.98 -28.04
CA ASP A 453 13.23 6.47 -27.02
C ASP A 453 11.87 5.75 -27.08
N VAL A 454 10.97 6.18 -26.19
CA VAL A 454 9.60 5.66 -26.10
C VAL A 454 8.77 5.89 -27.37
N ASN A 455 9.16 6.85 -28.21
CA ASN A 455 8.53 7.16 -29.49
C ASN A 455 9.15 6.37 -30.65
N GLY A 456 10.21 5.60 -30.40
CA GLY A 456 10.99 4.90 -31.41
C GLY A 456 11.98 5.81 -32.16
N ALA A 457 12.15 7.05 -31.71
CA ALA A 457 13.14 7.98 -32.24
C ALA A 457 14.54 7.56 -31.79
N GLU A 458 15.45 7.45 -32.75
CA GLU A 458 16.85 7.16 -32.48
C GLU A 458 17.52 8.41 -31.89
N LEU A 459 17.98 8.32 -30.63
CA LEU A 459 18.43 9.50 -29.88
C LEU A 459 19.89 9.86 -30.12
N GLN A 460 20.67 8.93 -30.67
CA GLN A 460 22.10 9.13 -30.92
C GLN A 460 22.49 8.51 -32.26
N PRO A 461 23.47 9.09 -32.98
CA PRO A 461 24.04 8.45 -34.15
C PRO A 461 24.61 7.09 -33.79
N ARG A 462 24.42 6.12 -34.70
CA ARG A 462 24.94 4.77 -34.58
C ARG A 462 26.45 4.77 -34.40
N ARG A 463 26.91 4.10 -33.35
CA ARG A 463 28.33 3.92 -33.05
C ARG A 463 28.71 2.47 -33.22
N SER A 464 29.80 2.23 -33.95
CA SER A 464 30.29 0.87 -34.17
C SER A 464 30.69 0.23 -32.84
N ILE A 465 30.33 -1.04 -32.65
CA ILE A 465 30.68 -1.82 -31.47
C ILE A 465 31.91 -2.71 -31.71
N ALA A 466 32.56 -2.59 -32.87
CA ALA A 466 33.69 -3.44 -33.24
C ALA A 466 34.93 -3.16 -32.37
N PRO A 467 35.60 -4.19 -31.83
CA PRO A 467 36.86 -4.01 -31.12
C PRO A 467 37.98 -3.65 -32.11
N GLY A 468 38.51 -2.43 -31.99
CA GLY A 468 39.63 -1.96 -32.80
C GLY A 468 39.24 -1.51 -34.23
N SER A 469 40.21 -1.53 -35.14
CA SER A 469 40.07 -0.95 -36.49
C SER A 469 39.43 -1.89 -37.53
N SER A 470 39.09 -3.13 -37.17
CA SER A 470 38.57 -4.13 -38.12
C SER A 470 37.15 -3.84 -38.58
N GLY A 471 36.38 -3.04 -37.82
CA GLY A 471 35.01 -2.64 -38.14
C GLY A 471 33.95 -3.75 -38.06
N ARG A 472 34.36 -5.03 -37.93
CA ARG A 472 33.46 -6.19 -37.99
C ARG A 472 33.48 -7.00 -36.70
N VAL A 473 32.33 -7.54 -36.35
CA VAL A 473 32.07 -8.32 -35.13
C VAL A 473 31.55 -9.71 -35.51
N ASP A 474 32.05 -10.73 -34.82
CA ASP A 474 31.56 -12.11 -34.91
C ASP A 474 30.17 -12.25 -34.29
N LEU A 475 29.20 -12.78 -35.05
CA LEU A 475 27.82 -12.97 -34.59
C LEU A 475 27.64 -14.12 -33.58
N GLN A 476 28.71 -14.87 -33.27
CA GLN A 476 28.79 -15.85 -32.19
C GLN A 476 29.58 -15.36 -30.97
N GLY A 477 30.13 -14.14 -31.04
CA GLY A 477 30.99 -13.59 -30.01
C GLY A 477 30.25 -12.82 -28.92
N SER A 478 31.00 -12.46 -27.87
CA SER A 478 30.52 -11.61 -26.78
C SER A 478 31.30 -10.28 -26.71
N PRO A 479 31.21 -9.39 -27.72
CA PRO A 479 31.97 -8.15 -27.75
C PRO A 479 31.66 -7.25 -26.54
N GLN A 480 32.72 -6.71 -25.95
CA GLN A 480 32.64 -5.66 -24.96
C GLN A 480 33.02 -4.32 -25.59
N PHE A 481 32.23 -3.29 -25.33
CA PHE A 481 32.47 -1.95 -25.86
C PHE A 481 32.04 -0.89 -24.83
N SER A 482 32.41 0.36 -25.05
CA SER A 482 32.02 1.47 -24.19
C SER A 482 31.39 2.57 -25.05
N ASP A 483 30.31 3.16 -24.56
CA ASP A 483 29.66 4.27 -25.23
C ASP A 483 29.22 5.36 -24.25
N ARG A 484 29.29 6.61 -24.71
CA ARG A 484 28.94 7.78 -23.92
C ARG A 484 27.47 8.14 -24.12
N LEU A 485 26.61 7.55 -23.27
CA LEU A 485 25.17 7.76 -23.35
C LEU A 485 24.71 9.04 -22.64
N ASN A 486 24.52 10.12 -23.40
CA ASN A 486 23.96 11.39 -22.93
C ASN A 486 22.43 11.40 -23.00
N LEU A 487 21.78 10.48 -22.28
CA LEU A 487 20.33 10.31 -22.27
C LEU A 487 19.67 11.08 -21.12
N ASP A 488 18.41 11.47 -21.29
CA ASP A 488 17.59 12.03 -20.21
C ASP A 488 17.10 10.90 -19.27
N GLU A 489 16.45 11.27 -18.17
CA GLU A 489 15.78 10.29 -17.30
C GLU A 489 14.61 9.63 -18.05
N GLY A 490 14.54 8.30 -18.05
CA GLY A 490 13.55 7.59 -18.84
C GLY A 490 13.85 6.12 -19.07
N THR A 491 13.05 5.49 -19.92
CA THR A 491 13.23 4.10 -20.36
C THR A 491 13.47 4.07 -21.86
N TYR A 492 14.49 3.32 -22.27
CA TYR A 492 14.96 3.25 -23.65
C TYR A 492 15.12 1.80 -24.10
N LEU A 493 15.05 1.56 -25.41
CA LEU A 493 15.39 0.27 -26.01
C LEU A 493 16.76 0.39 -26.67
N ALA A 494 17.76 -0.27 -26.09
CA ALA A 494 19.09 -0.39 -26.67
C ALA A 494 19.15 -1.68 -27.50
N SER A 495 19.60 -1.57 -28.74
CA SER A 495 19.72 -2.70 -29.68
C SER A 495 21.08 -2.69 -30.35
N VAL A 496 21.67 -3.87 -30.52
CA VAL A 496 22.80 -4.07 -31.43
C VAL A 496 22.24 -4.39 -32.80
N VAL A 497 22.48 -3.52 -33.78
CA VAL A 497 21.93 -3.63 -35.13
C VAL A 497 23.03 -3.62 -36.19
N ASP A 498 22.77 -4.17 -37.38
CA ASP A 498 23.65 -3.98 -38.54
C ASP A 498 23.23 -2.79 -39.42
N ASP A 499 23.94 -2.63 -40.54
CA ASP A 499 23.67 -1.63 -41.59
C ASP A 499 22.24 -1.71 -42.16
N ALA A 500 21.60 -2.89 -42.09
CA ALA A 500 20.26 -3.16 -42.58
C ALA A 500 19.17 -3.05 -41.49
N ASN A 501 19.50 -2.59 -40.28
CA ASN A 501 18.63 -2.56 -39.10
C ASN A 501 18.21 -3.94 -38.55
N ALA A 502 18.86 -5.02 -38.95
CA ALA A 502 18.60 -6.31 -38.32
C ALA A 502 19.16 -6.27 -36.89
N ALA A 503 18.33 -6.57 -35.90
CA ALA A 503 18.74 -6.61 -34.49
C ALA A 503 19.31 -7.98 -34.13
N TYR A 504 20.40 -7.99 -33.36
CA TYR A 504 21.11 -9.20 -32.93
C TYR A 504 21.14 -9.37 -31.41
N ALA A 505 20.98 -8.27 -30.66
CA ALA A 505 20.82 -8.27 -29.21
C ALA A 505 20.01 -7.05 -28.77
N ARG A 506 19.24 -7.18 -27.68
CA ARG A 506 18.43 -6.09 -27.11
C ARG A 506 18.53 -6.02 -25.59
N ALA A 507 18.47 -4.78 -25.09
CA ALA A 507 18.30 -4.48 -23.67
C ALA A 507 17.32 -3.33 -23.46
N ILE A 508 16.56 -3.42 -22.38
CA ILE A 508 15.81 -2.30 -21.82
C ILE A 508 16.77 -1.52 -20.94
N LEU A 509 16.98 -0.26 -21.28
CA LEU A 509 17.85 0.64 -20.57
C LEU A 509 17.03 1.62 -19.76
N GLN A 510 17.01 1.47 -18.44
CA GLN A 510 16.36 2.42 -17.54
C GLN A 510 17.38 3.45 -17.05
N VAL A 511 17.24 4.71 -17.48
CA VAL A 511 18.11 5.82 -17.08
C VAL A 511 17.46 6.57 -15.92
N THR A 512 18.17 6.63 -14.79
CA THR A 512 17.69 7.29 -13.59
C THR A 512 18.13 8.74 -13.52
N GLY A 513 17.22 9.61 -13.11
CA GLY A 513 17.53 10.98 -12.73
C GLY A 513 18.43 11.07 -11.50
N VAL A 514 18.95 12.26 -11.26
CA VAL A 514 19.64 12.61 -10.01
C VAL A 514 18.80 13.58 -9.22
N ASP A 515 18.62 13.24 -7.95
CA ASP A 515 17.95 14.07 -6.96
C ASP A 515 18.96 14.65 -5.98
N PHE A 516 18.68 15.86 -5.51
CA PHE A 516 19.46 16.54 -4.48
C PHE A 516 18.64 16.66 -3.21
N MET A 517 19.14 16.08 -2.13
CA MET A 517 18.51 16.15 -0.82
C MET A 517 19.36 17.01 0.11
N ALA A 518 18.75 17.98 0.78
CA ALA A 518 19.42 18.77 1.81
C ALA A 518 19.62 17.93 3.06
N GLU A 519 20.86 17.59 3.39
CA GLU A 519 21.22 16.90 4.63
C GLU A 519 21.32 17.90 5.79
N ARG A 520 21.83 19.10 5.51
CA ARG A 520 22.03 20.16 6.49
C ARG A 520 21.67 21.52 5.90
N ALA A 521 20.90 22.31 6.64
CA ALA A 521 20.59 23.70 6.30
C ALA A 521 20.83 24.61 7.50
N ASP A 522 21.95 25.34 7.50
CA ASP A 522 22.28 26.33 8.51
C ASP A 522 22.11 27.75 7.94
N PHE A 523 20.88 28.25 8.00
CA PHE A 523 20.53 29.58 7.51
C PHE A 523 21.17 30.74 8.30
N SER A 524 21.74 30.47 9.47
CA SER A 524 22.42 31.48 10.28
C SER A 524 23.85 31.69 9.82
N ARG A 525 24.54 30.62 9.44
CA ARG A 525 25.90 30.68 8.88
C ARG A 525 25.93 30.70 7.35
N GLY A 526 24.80 30.43 6.71
CA GLY A 526 24.71 30.29 5.26
C GLY A 526 25.40 29.03 4.74
N ILE A 527 25.46 27.96 5.54
CA ILE A 527 26.12 26.70 5.17
C ILE A 527 25.06 25.64 4.90
N PHE A 528 25.09 25.06 3.71
CA PHE A 528 24.14 24.05 3.27
C PHE A 528 24.88 22.83 2.74
N THR A 529 24.46 21.63 3.13
CA THR A 529 25.03 20.38 2.64
C THR A 529 23.96 19.61 1.88
N PHE A 530 24.27 19.25 0.63
CA PHE A 530 23.38 18.46 -0.23
C PHE A 530 24.05 17.17 -0.65
N ASN A 531 23.28 16.09 -0.68
CA ASN A 531 23.69 14.82 -1.26
C ASN A 531 23.00 14.62 -2.61
N ALA A 532 23.78 14.33 -3.64
CA ALA A 532 23.27 13.85 -4.92
C ALA A 532 23.09 12.34 -4.87
N SER A 533 21.89 11.87 -5.22
CA SER A 533 21.59 10.45 -5.28
C SER A 533 20.76 10.09 -6.52
N ALA A 534 20.90 8.85 -6.99
CA ALA A 534 20.06 8.25 -8.01
C ALA A 534 19.48 6.93 -7.47
N ASP A 535 18.15 6.88 -7.31
CA ASP A 535 17.42 5.89 -6.50
C ASP A 535 18.01 5.70 -5.09
N GLY A 536 18.35 6.80 -4.41
CA GLY A 536 18.89 6.76 -3.04
C GLY A 536 20.35 6.33 -2.92
N GLN A 537 21.02 5.94 -4.02
CA GLN A 537 22.45 5.66 -4.02
C GLN A 537 23.26 6.92 -4.35
N PRO A 538 24.35 7.23 -3.63
CA PRO A 538 25.17 8.41 -3.89
C PRO A 538 25.76 8.42 -5.30
N VAL A 539 25.67 9.55 -6.00
CA VAL A 539 26.20 9.72 -7.36
C VAL A 539 27.23 10.83 -7.41
N ARG A 540 28.38 10.55 -8.04
CA ARG A 540 29.40 11.57 -8.32
C ARG A 540 29.06 12.32 -9.60
N ILE A 541 28.85 13.63 -9.51
CA ILE A 541 28.52 14.47 -10.66
C ILE A 541 29.76 15.22 -11.13
N GLN A 542 29.98 15.26 -12.45
CA GLN A 542 31.05 16.05 -13.05
C GLN A 542 30.55 17.45 -13.43
N ASN A 543 31.37 18.47 -13.22
CA ASN A 543 31.07 19.86 -13.61
C ASN A 543 29.74 20.42 -13.08
N LEU A 544 29.39 20.11 -11.82
CA LEU A 544 28.20 20.64 -11.17
C LEU A 544 28.36 22.15 -10.91
N ARG A 545 27.42 22.95 -11.39
CA ARG A 545 27.27 24.36 -11.04
C ARG A 545 26.08 24.51 -10.11
N VAL A 546 26.23 25.21 -9.00
CA VAL A 546 25.12 25.49 -8.08
C VAL A 546 24.88 26.99 -8.04
N SER A 547 23.65 27.42 -8.33
CA SER A 547 23.23 28.80 -8.18
C SER A 547 22.24 28.92 -7.02
N VAL A 548 22.49 29.82 -6.07
CA VAL A 548 21.56 30.12 -4.98
C VAL A 548 20.88 31.45 -5.26
N ASP A 549 19.55 31.40 -5.37
CA ASP A 549 18.67 32.54 -5.69
C ASP A 549 19.04 33.28 -6.99
N GLY A 550 19.71 32.60 -7.92
CA GLY A 550 20.23 33.18 -9.15
C GLY A 550 21.38 34.19 -8.95
N LYS A 551 21.90 34.32 -7.72
CA LYS A 551 22.90 35.34 -7.35
C LYS A 551 24.27 34.72 -7.04
N TYR A 552 24.30 33.65 -6.25
CA TYR A 552 25.55 33.07 -5.77
C TYR A 552 25.86 31.79 -6.55
N ASN A 553 27.00 31.74 -7.22
CA ASN A 553 27.37 30.61 -8.08
C ASN A 553 28.58 29.86 -7.53
N PHE A 554 28.48 28.53 -7.50
CA PHE A 554 29.50 27.60 -7.05
C PHE A 554 29.76 26.54 -8.11
N THR A 555 30.95 25.96 -8.12
CA THR A 555 31.31 24.88 -9.04
C THR A 555 31.98 23.74 -8.29
N TYR A 556 31.49 22.53 -8.49
CA TYR A 556 32.01 21.29 -7.92
C TYR A 556 32.27 20.27 -9.02
N SER A 557 33.17 19.31 -8.77
CA SER A 557 33.39 18.20 -9.70
C SER A 557 33.80 16.93 -8.98
N GLY A 558 33.19 15.81 -9.35
CA GLY A 558 33.56 14.48 -8.88
C GLY A 558 33.19 14.16 -7.43
N GLN A 559 32.34 14.97 -6.80
CA GLN A 559 31.85 14.78 -5.43
C GLN A 559 30.43 14.22 -5.45
N SER A 560 29.96 13.62 -4.36
CA SER A 560 28.56 13.20 -4.16
C SER A 560 27.84 14.00 -3.06
N GLU A 561 28.62 14.66 -2.20
CA GLU A 561 28.19 15.56 -1.14
C GLU A 561 28.75 16.95 -1.47
N TYR A 562 27.91 17.98 -1.37
CA TYR A 562 28.24 19.34 -1.74
C TYR A 562 27.94 20.28 -0.58
N GLU A 563 29.00 20.83 0.02
CA GLU A 563 28.91 21.88 1.02
C GLU A 563 28.94 23.25 0.33
N ILE A 564 27.80 23.94 0.32
CA ILE A 564 27.64 25.29 -0.20
C ILE A 564 27.72 26.26 0.97
N SER A 565 28.83 26.98 1.05
CA SER A 565 29.03 28.04 2.03
C SER A 565 28.83 29.42 1.39
N LEU A 566 27.81 30.14 1.87
CA LEU A 566 27.54 31.54 1.55
C LEU A 566 28.25 32.50 2.52
N GLU A 567 29.03 32.00 3.48
CA GLU A 567 29.59 32.78 4.60
C GLU A 567 30.42 33.98 4.11
N SER A 568 31.26 33.78 3.11
CA SER A 568 32.08 34.83 2.50
C SER A 568 31.25 35.83 1.68
N ALA A 569 30.21 35.34 0.99
CA ALA A 569 29.35 36.16 0.14
C ALA A 569 28.38 37.04 0.94
N LEU A 570 27.94 36.55 2.10
CA LEU A 570 27.06 37.27 3.03
C LEU A 570 27.84 38.16 4.02
N GLY A 571 29.18 38.12 4.01
CA GLY A 571 30.01 38.85 4.97
C GLY A 571 29.69 38.48 6.43
N GLY A 572 29.35 37.21 6.69
CA GLY A 572 28.93 36.73 8.00
C GLY A 572 27.50 37.11 8.42
N GLN A 573 26.71 37.77 7.57
CA GLN A 573 25.30 38.01 7.84
C GLN A 573 24.46 36.74 7.60
N PRO A 574 23.38 36.53 8.38
CA PRO A 574 22.48 35.41 8.13
C PRO A 574 21.74 35.62 6.80
N LEU A 575 21.41 34.51 6.12
CA LEU A 575 20.60 34.56 4.90
C LEU A 575 19.23 35.20 5.19
N ALA A 576 18.67 35.97 4.26
CA ALA A 576 17.37 36.63 4.45
C ALA A 576 16.26 35.61 4.76
N ALA A 577 15.14 36.06 5.30
CA ALA A 577 13.97 35.22 5.49
C ALA A 577 13.27 34.92 4.15
N GLY A 578 12.65 33.75 4.05
CA GLY A 578 11.83 33.36 2.89
C GLY A 578 12.31 32.10 2.18
N ASN A 579 11.82 31.91 0.95
CA ASN A 579 12.15 30.77 0.11
C ASN A 579 13.46 31.02 -0.63
N HIS A 580 14.41 30.11 -0.46
CA HIS A 580 15.68 30.10 -1.16
C HIS A 580 15.71 28.96 -2.16
N THR A 581 16.06 29.25 -3.40
CA THR A 581 16.10 28.26 -4.48
C THR A 581 17.54 27.94 -4.83
N PHE A 582 17.90 26.67 -4.68
CA PHE A 582 19.20 26.11 -5.07
C PHE A 582 19.03 25.43 -6.43
N ALA A 583 19.59 26.03 -7.48
CA ALA A 583 19.59 25.47 -8.83
C ALA A 583 20.90 24.72 -9.10
N PHE A 584 20.82 23.40 -9.19
CA PHE A 584 21.90 22.48 -9.51
C PHE A 584 21.91 22.25 -11.03
N THR A 585 22.88 22.85 -11.73
CA THR A 585 23.06 22.73 -13.18
C THR A 585 24.29 21.90 -13.49
N PHE A 586 24.13 20.81 -14.25
CA PHE A 586 25.23 19.99 -14.73
C PHE A 586 24.98 19.68 -16.20
N ASN A 587 25.94 20.06 -17.06
CA ASN A 587 25.75 20.15 -18.50
C ASN A 587 24.50 20.99 -18.86
N ASP A 588 23.52 20.40 -19.52
CA ASP A 588 22.25 20.99 -19.96
C ASP A 588 21.07 20.65 -19.04
N VAL A 589 21.29 19.90 -17.95
CA VAL A 589 20.25 19.57 -16.97
C VAL A 589 20.29 20.53 -15.80
N SER A 590 19.13 21.03 -15.37
CA SER A 590 18.97 21.86 -14.18
C SER A 590 17.90 21.27 -13.25
N LYS A 591 18.25 21.05 -11.98
CA LYS A 591 17.33 20.61 -10.91
C LYS A 591 17.31 21.67 -9.83
N THR A 592 16.14 21.97 -9.27
CA THR A 592 15.98 23.00 -8.24
C THR A 592 15.52 22.41 -6.92
N VAL A 593 16.14 22.82 -5.81
CA VAL A 593 15.68 22.51 -4.45
C VAL A 593 15.32 23.80 -3.75
N ALA A 594 14.09 23.91 -3.27
CA ALA A 594 13.63 25.06 -2.48
C ALA A 594 13.76 24.76 -0.99
N LEU A 595 14.43 25.64 -0.25
CA LEU A 595 14.51 25.59 1.20
C LEU A 595 13.90 26.87 1.78
N GLU A 596 12.98 26.73 2.74
CA GLU A 596 12.34 27.87 3.38
C GLU A 596 13.01 28.20 4.71
N LYS A 597 13.53 29.43 4.82
CA LYS A 597 13.88 30.01 6.12
C LYS A 597 12.62 30.60 6.74
N THR A 598 11.94 29.79 7.55
CA THR A 598 10.85 30.31 8.37
C THR A 598 11.43 31.29 9.38
N VAL A 599 10.96 32.54 9.35
CA VAL A 599 11.17 33.44 10.49
C VAL A 599 10.39 32.82 11.61
N SER A 600 11.08 32.31 12.63
CA SER A 600 10.43 32.17 13.92
C SER A 600 10.07 33.60 14.35
N SER A 601 8.87 34.07 14.01
CA SER A 601 8.36 35.32 14.55
C SER A 601 8.49 35.17 16.05
N ASN A 602 9.27 36.04 16.70
CA ASN A 602 9.29 35.98 18.15
C ASN A 602 7.85 36.16 18.61
N PHE A 603 7.48 35.47 19.68
CA PHE A 603 6.14 35.60 20.26
C PHE A 603 5.73 37.08 20.41
N TRP A 604 6.69 37.97 20.68
CA TRP A 604 6.49 39.41 20.83
C TRP A 604 6.35 40.22 19.53
N ASP A 605 6.63 39.64 18.35
CA ASP A 605 6.53 40.36 17.07
C ASP A 605 5.10 40.36 16.51
N ASN A 606 4.20 39.56 17.07
CA ASN A 606 2.80 39.57 16.68
C ASN A 606 2.10 40.81 17.26
N PRO A 607 1.63 41.77 16.43
CA PRO A 607 0.95 42.97 16.92
C PRO A 607 -0.31 42.63 17.73
N LEU A 608 -0.90 41.47 17.48
CA LEU A 608 -2.05 40.95 18.23
C LEU A 608 -1.68 40.63 19.68
N ILE A 609 -0.43 40.22 19.95
CA ILE A 609 0.09 39.99 21.30
C ILE A 609 0.33 41.33 22.02
N TRP A 610 0.80 42.37 21.31
CA TRP A 610 0.85 43.73 21.87
C TRP A 610 -0.54 44.29 22.15
N ILE A 611 -1.48 44.12 21.23
CA ILE A 611 -2.88 44.54 21.39
C ILE A 611 -3.52 43.80 22.57
N LEU A 612 -3.36 42.48 22.67
CA LEU A 612 -3.84 41.69 23.81
C LEU A 612 -3.15 42.09 25.11
N GLY A 613 -1.85 42.39 25.07
CA GLY A 613 -1.09 42.91 26.20
C GLY A 613 -1.61 44.27 26.68
N VAL A 614 -1.90 45.18 25.75
CA VAL A 614 -2.46 46.51 26.05
C VAL A 614 -3.91 46.41 26.55
N ILE A 615 -4.74 45.57 25.94
CA ILE A 615 -6.12 45.30 26.41
C ILE A 615 -6.09 44.68 27.81
N SER A 616 -5.19 43.72 28.04
CA SER A 616 -5.01 43.10 29.36
C SER A 616 -4.52 44.11 30.38
N ALA A 617 -3.60 45.00 30.02
CA ALA A 617 -3.14 46.09 30.87
C ALA A 617 -4.24 47.12 31.15
N LEU A 618 -5.06 47.49 30.16
CA LEU A 618 -6.22 48.37 30.33
C LEU A 618 -7.31 47.74 31.20
N LEU A 619 -7.53 46.43 31.09
CA LEU A 619 -8.43 45.71 31.98
C LEU A 619 -7.86 45.60 33.41
N PHE A 620 -6.57 45.29 33.57
CA PHE A 620 -5.95 45.17 34.90
C PHE A 620 -5.73 46.51 35.61
N LEU A 621 -5.44 47.59 34.87
CA LEU A 621 -5.23 48.93 35.42
C LEU A 621 -6.52 49.77 35.44
N GLY A 622 -7.43 49.56 34.49
CA GLY A 622 -8.70 50.29 34.39
C GLY A 622 -9.85 49.69 35.21
N ALA A 623 -9.91 48.35 35.37
CA ALA A 623 -10.92 47.72 36.23
C ALA A 623 -10.85 48.15 37.71
N PRO A 624 -9.68 48.33 38.35
CA PRO A 624 -9.63 48.83 39.72
C PRO A 624 -10.04 50.32 39.84
N PHE A 625 -9.93 51.12 38.78
CA PHE A 625 -10.30 52.55 38.82
C PHE A 625 -11.81 52.78 38.67
N LEU A 626 -12.52 51.94 37.89
CA LEU A 626 -13.99 51.98 37.77
C LEU A 626 -14.72 51.25 38.91
N ALA A 627 -14.00 50.49 39.74
CA ALA A 627 -14.57 49.72 40.85
C ALA A 627 -14.65 50.48 42.20
N LEU A 628 -14.29 51.77 42.26
CA LEU A 628 -14.16 52.51 43.54
C LEU A 628 -15.39 53.33 44.01
N VAL A 629 -16.56 53.28 43.36
CA VAL A 629 -17.80 53.91 43.92
C VAL A 629 -18.93 52.89 44.10
N MET A 630 -18.57 51.72 44.62
CA MET A 630 -19.56 50.78 45.11
C MET A 630 -19.10 50.34 46.48
N ARG A 631 -19.72 50.94 47.51
CA ARG A 631 -19.66 50.46 48.89
C ARG A 631 -19.85 48.95 48.85
N LYS A 632 -18.89 48.24 49.44
CA LYS A 632 -18.93 46.79 49.65
C LYS A 632 -20.30 46.40 50.17
N VAL A 633 -21.10 45.76 49.33
CA VAL A 633 -21.85 44.61 49.79
C VAL A 633 -21.02 43.44 49.31
N GLU A 634 -20.34 42.85 50.28
CA GLU A 634 -19.56 41.63 50.08
C GLU A 634 -20.52 40.54 49.61
N TYR A 635 -20.41 40.17 48.34
CA TYR A 635 -20.60 38.79 47.96
C TYR A 635 -19.25 38.33 47.44
N SER A 636 -18.48 37.70 48.33
CA SER A 636 -17.35 36.89 47.93
C SER A 636 -17.90 35.72 47.13
N LEU A 637 -17.76 35.74 45.81
CA LEU A 637 -17.46 34.48 45.16
C LEU A 637 -15.99 34.22 45.48
N ASP A 638 -15.78 33.55 46.60
CA ASP A 638 -14.50 32.95 46.95
C ASP A 638 -14.20 31.94 45.83
N ILE A 639 -13.51 32.41 44.79
CA ILE A 639 -12.71 31.51 43.97
C ILE A 639 -11.42 31.46 44.77
N PRO A 640 -11.23 30.44 45.62
CA PRO A 640 -9.99 30.33 46.37
C PRO A 640 -8.86 30.39 45.37
N ASP A 641 -7.76 31.07 45.74
CA ASP A 641 -6.46 30.83 45.12
C ASP A 641 -6.37 29.32 44.94
N PHE A 642 -6.27 28.85 43.69
CA PHE A 642 -6.08 27.43 43.47
C PHE A 642 -4.89 27.08 44.34
N PRO A 643 -5.09 26.27 45.40
CA PRO A 643 -4.02 26.03 46.35
C PRO A 643 -2.85 25.53 45.49
N PRO A 644 -1.62 26.04 45.67
CA PRO A 644 -0.47 25.54 44.93
C PRO A 644 -0.58 24.02 45.02
N LEU A 645 -0.62 23.31 43.88
CA LEU A 645 -0.84 21.86 43.85
C LEU A 645 0.15 21.27 44.85
N ALA A 646 -0.35 20.94 46.03
CA ALA A 646 0.50 20.64 47.16
C ALA A 646 1.05 19.25 46.89
N SER A 647 2.22 19.18 46.26
CA SER A 647 2.89 17.94 45.97
C SER A 647 3.42 17.40 47.29
N MET A 648 2.60 16.60 47.96
CA MET A 648 2.97 15.93 49.19
C MET A 648 3.79 14.68 48.85
N LYS A 649 5.00 14.57 49.42
CA LYS A 649 5.79 13.33 49.32
C LYS A 649 5.15 12.28 50.23
N ILE A 650 4.49 11.29 49.64
CA ILE A 650 3.88 10.17 50.38
C ILE A 650 4.88 9.02 50.43
N PRO A 651 5.40 8.64 51.60
CA PRO A 651 6.29 7.48 51.70
C PRO A 651 5.47 6.21 51.48
N MET A 652 5.81 5.43 50.45
CA MET A 652 5.20 4.12 50.19
C MET A 652 6.24 3.02 50.24
N LYS A 653 5.89 1.91 50.91
CA LYS A 653 6.69 0.69 50.92
C LYS A 653 6.59 0.02 49.55
N LYS A 654 7.66 -0.65 49.13
CA LYS A 654 7.72 -1.44 47.89
C LYS A 654 6.54 -2.42 47.78
N ASP A 655 6.29 -3.19 48.84
CA ASP A 655 5.25 -4.22 48.85
C ASP A 655 3.85 -3.65 48.71
N ALA A 656 3.63 -2.41 49.15
CA ALA A 656 2.37 -1.73 48.94
C ALA A 656 2.13 -1.43 47.44
N VAL A 657 3.17 -1.07 46.68
CA VAL A 657 3.06 -0.83 45.24
C VAL A 657 2.85 -2.14 44.48
N LEU A 658 3.58 -3.20 44.82
CA LEU A 658 3.38 -4.51 44.19
C LEU A 658 1.98 -5.06 44.49
N GLY A 659 1.51 -4.91 45.73
CA GLY A 659 0.16 -5.30 46.14
C GLY A 659 -0.95 -4.52 45.43
N ILE A 660 -0.71 -3.30 44.96
CA ILE A 660 -1.66 -2.58 44.10
C ILE A 660 -1.81 -3.30 42.75
N ILE A 661 -0.70 -3.69 42.13
CA ILE A 661 -0.71 -4.38 40.83
C ILE A 661 -1.47 -5.69 40.95
N GLU A 662 -1.23 -6.47 42.01
CA GLU A 662 -1.97 -7.71 42.31
C GLU A 662 -3.46 -7.46 42.53
N LYS A 663 -3.79 -6.48 43.37
CA LYS A 663 -5.19 -6.17 43.69
C LYS A 663 -5.97 -5.70 42.47
N VAL A 664 -5.36 -4.86 41.62
CA VAL A 664 -5.98 -4.43 40.37
C VAL A 664 -6.18 -5.63 39.43
N ASN A 665 -5.19 -6.50 39.32
CA ASN A 665 -5.29 -7.72 38.51
C ASN A 665 -6.42 -8.65 39.01
N GLU A 666 -6.55 -8.80 40.33
CA GLU A 666 -7.64 -9.53 41.01
C GLU A 666 -9.01 -8.88 40.80
N ASP A 667 -9.12 -7.56 40.92
CA ASP A 667 -10.35 -6.78 40.73
C ASP A 667 -10.93 -6.98 39.31
N TYR A 668 -10.05 -7.05 38.30
CA TYR A 668 -10.45 -7.32 36.92
C TYR A 668 -10.72 -8.81 36.65
N LYS A 669 -10.47 -9.69 37.62
CA LYS A 669 -10.53 -11.16 37.51
C LYS A 669 -9.64 -11.70 36.38
N TRP A 670 -8.54 -11.01 36.09
CA TRP A 670 -7.60 -11.43 35.06
C TRP A 670 -6.44 -12.09 35.77
N LYS A 671 -6.23 -13.41 35.63
CA LYS A 671 -5.07 -14.05 36.25
C LYS A 671 -3.80 -13.64 35.50
N GLN A 672 -2.82 -13.07 36.21
CA GLN A 672 -1.45 -12.87 35.70
C GLN A 672 -1.39 -12.09 34.38
N THR A 673 -2.18 -11.03 34.28
CA THR A 673 -2.34 -10.26 33.05
C THR A 673 -1.71 -8.88 33.23
N PRO A 674 -0.71 -8.51 32.41
CA PRO A 674 -0.08 -7.20 32.45
C PRO A 674 -1.09 -6.05 32.34
N LEU A 675 -0.83 -4.99 33.10
CA LEU A 675 -1.73 -3.85 33.26
C LEU A 675 -1.16 -2.60 32.60
N THR A 676 -2.04 -1.76 32.08
CA THR A 676 -1.70 -0.42 31.58
C THR A 676 -1.42 0.54 32.76
N LEU A 677 -0.70 1.63 32.47
CA LEU A 677 -0.45 2.70 33.46
C LEU A 677 -1.75 3.23 34.07
N GLU A 678 -2.79 3.43 33.27
CA GLU A 678 -4.09 3.95 33.75
C GLU A 678 -4.80 2.95 34.68
N GLU A 679 -4.67 1.64 34.46
CA GLU A 679 -5.21 0.62 35.36
C GLU A 679 -4.47 0.61 36.70
N ILE A 680 -3.14 0.66 36.68
CA ILE A 680 -2.33 0.71 37.92
C ILE A 680 -2.61 2.01 38.68
N LYS A 681 -2.74 3.14 37.99
CA LYS A 681 -3.12 4.45 38.55
C LYS A 681 -4.50 4.43 39.22
N LYS A 682 -5.48 3.71 38.67
CA LYS A 682 -6.77 3.48 39.34
C LYS A 682 -6.59 2.71 40.65
N GLY A 683 -5.63 1.78 40.71
CA GLY A 683 -5.25 1.08 41.93
C GLY A 683 -4.73 2.03 43.02
N PHE A 684 -3.88 3.00 42.67
CA PHE A 684 -3.39 4.02 43.61
C PHE A 684 -4.51 4.87 44.23
N LYS A 685 -5.60 5.15 43.48
CA LYS A 685 -6.77 5.88 44.01
C LYS A 685 -7.47 5.16 45.16
N LYS A 686 -7.29 3.84 45.29
CA LYS A 686 -7.86 3.03 46.39
C LYS A 686 -7.02 3.10 47.68
N ILE A 687 -5.80 3.62 47.61
CA ILE A 687 -4.98 3.84 48.81
C ILE A 687 -5.42 5.15 49.46
N ILE A 688 -5.73 5.06 50.75
CA ILE A 688 -6.10 6.20 51.58
C ILE A 688 -4.88 6.57 52.43
N TYR A 689 -4.38 7.80 52.27
CA TYR A 689 -3.33 8.38 53.10
C TYR A 689 -3.89 9.65 53.77
N GLN A 690 -3.85 9.72 55.11
CA GLN A 690 -4.47 10.81 55.88
C GLN A 690 -5.94 11.06 55.48
N SER A 691 -6.72 9.99 55.35
CA SER A 691 -8.15 10.02 54.95
C SER A 691 -8.43 10.58 53.55
N LYS A 692 -7.40 10.75 52.70
CA LYS A 692 -7.55 11.19 51.30
C LYS A 692 -7.03 10.12 50.32
N PRO A 693 -7.68 9.91 49.16
CA PRO A 693 -7.19 8.99 48.15
C PRO A 693 -5.92 9.53 47.48
N VAL A 694 -4.98 8.64 47.16
CA VAL A 694 -3.72 9.00 46.51
C VAL A 694 -3.92 9.15 45.00
N PHE A 695 -3.67 10.35 44.47
CA PHE A 695 -3.63 10.61 43.03
C PHE A 695 -2.18 10.70 42.58
N ILE A 696 -1.79 9.80 41.67
CA ILE A 696 -0.46 9.78 41.07
C ILE A 696 -0.51 10.25 39.61
N SER A 697 0.49 11.03 39.19
CA SER A 697 0.68 11.42 37.79
C SER A 697 1.36 10.30 37.01
N ASP A 698 1.20 10.29 35.67
CA ASP A 698 1.77 9.26 34.79
C ASP A 698 3.30 9.22 34.93
N TYR A 699 3.95 10.39 34.95
CA TYR A 699 5.39 10.52 35.15
C TYR A 699 5.88 9.89 36.46
N ASN A 700 5.19 10.14 37.58
CA ASN A 700 5.59 9.59 38.87
C ASN A 700 5.36 8.07 38.92
N LEU A 701 4.31 7.58 38.27
CA LEU A 701 4.02 6.15 38.20
C LEU A 701 5.05 5.42 37.33
N GLU A 702 5.36 5.93 36.15
CA GLU A 702 6.41 5.41 35.27
C GLU A 702 7.76 5.36 36.00
N TYR A 703 8.12 6.43 36.71
CA TYR A 703 9.36 6.46 37.50
C TYR A 703 9.40 5.38 38.59
N ILE A 704 8.27 5.09 39.24
CA ILE A 704 8.17 4.01 40.23
C ILE A 704 8.32 2.65 39.54
N LEU A 705 7.64 2.44 38.40
CA LEU A 705 7.68 1.19 37.66
C LEU A 705 9.08 0.91 37.08
N GLU A 706 9.76 1.92 36.55
CA GLU A 706 11.16 1.85 36.09
C GLU A 706 12.10 1.45 37.24
N LYS A 707 11.89 1.99 38.45
CA LYS A 707 12.64 1.58 39.65
C LYS A 707 12.35 0.16 40.11
N LEU A 708 11.16 -0.36 39.86
CA LEU A 708 10.81 -1.76 40.16
C LEU A 708 11.33 -2.71 39.08
N GLU A 709 11.36 -2.24 37.83
CA GLU A 709 11.90 -2.97 36.68
C GLU A 709 13.41 -3.14 36.74
N THR A 710 14.13 -2.08 37.07
CA THR A 710 15.58 -2.14 37.34
C THR A 710 15.94 -3.08 38.50
N LYS A 711 14.99 -3.35 39.41
CA LYS A 711 15.14 -4.33 40.50
C LYS A 711 14.67 -5.73 40.13
N GLY A 712 14.12 -5.94 38.94
CA GLY A 712 13.62 -7.22 38.46
C GLY A 712 12.28 -7.66 39.09
N GLU A 713 11.52 -6.75 39.68
CA GLU A 713 10.27 -7.03 40.40
C GLU A 713 9.04 -6.86 39.51
N VAL A 714 9.16 -5.96 38.53
CA VAL A 714 8.18 -5.67 37.49
C VAL A 714 8.90 -5.82 36.16
N LYS A 715 8.20 -6.20 35.09
CA LYS A 715 8.72 -6.11 33.72
C LYS A 715 7.69 -5.40 32.85
N GLY A 716 8.15 -4.58 31.91
CA GLY A 716 7.32 -3.91 30.92
C GLY A 716 7.44 -4.53 29.53
N ALA A 717 6.32 -4.62 28.80
CA ALA A 717 6.28 -4.93 27.36
C ALA A 717 5.04 -4.29 26.72
N LEU A 718 5.18 -3.70 25.52
CA LEU A 718 4.07 -3.08 24.77
C LEU A 718 3.22 -2.07 25.56
N ASP A 719 3.84 -1.26 26.43
CA ASP A 719 3.19 -0.32 27.36
C ASP A 719 2.31 -0.98 28.46
N TYR A 720 2.45 -2.29 28.66
CA TYR A 720 1.88 -3.03 29.79
C TYR A 720 2.96 -3.41 30.79
N TYR A 721 2.58 -3.48 32.07
CA TYR A 721 3.47 -3.79 33.19
C TYR A 721 2.91 -4.97 33.99
N GLY A 722 3.74 -5.96 34.26
CA GLY A 722 3.39 -7.14 35.05
C GLY A 722 4.45 -7.45 36.10
N LEU A 723 4.06 -8.21 37.14
CA LEU A 723 5.00 -8.65 38.17
C LEU A 723 5.91 -9.73 37.61
N ALA A 724 7.21 -9.65 37.89
CA ALA A 724 8.18 -10.62 37.37
C ALA A 724 7.86 -12.06 37.82
N LYS A 725 7.28 -12.25 39.02
CA LYS A 725 6.85 -13.57 39.51
C LYS A 725 5.77 -14.23 38.64
N TRP A 726 4.99 -13.46 37.88
CA TRP A 726 3.98 -14.02 36.98
C TRP A 726 4.59 -14.87 35.88
N GLU A 727 5.86 -14.65 35.50
CA GLU A 727 6.51 -15.52 34.52
C GLU A 727 6.74 -16.92 35.07
N GLN A 728 7.12 -17.02 36.34
CA GLN A 728 7.33 -18.29 37.02
C GLN A 728 6.01 -19.02 37.25
N GLU A 729 4.97 -18.28 37.66
CA GLU A 729 3.66 -18.87 37.95
C GLU A 729 2.90 -19.28 36.67
N SER A 730 3.08 -18.57 35.55
CA SER A 730 2.40 -18.86 34.27
C SER A 730 3.22 -19.72 33.30
N ASN A 731 4.53 -19.88 33.54
CA ASN A 731 5.50 -20.46 32.62
C ASN A 731 5.50 -19.77 31.23
N ARG A 732 5.18 -18.47 31.20
CA ARG A 732 5.15 -17.62 29.99
C ARG A 732 5.87 -16.31 30.27
N SER A 733 6.52 -15.73 29.27
CA SER A 733 7.21 -14.45 29.42
C SER A 733 6.21 -13.29 29.64
N ILE A 734 6.59 -12.22 30.35
CA ILE A 734 5.75 -11.01 30.46
C ILE A 734 5.46 -10.44 29.07
N ARG A 735 6.42 -10.56 28.14
CA ARG A 735 6.25 -10.18 26.73
C ARG A 735 5.10 -10.94 26.09
N PHE A 736 5.06 -12.27 26.21
CA PHE A 736 3.96 -13.10 25.71
C PHE A 736 2.61 -12.69 26.32
N LEU A 737 2.56 -12.51 27.65
CA LEU A 737 1.34 -12.11 28.35
C LEU A 737 0.85 -10.73 27.92
N ALA A 738 1.75 -9.79 27.61
CA ALA A 738 1.41 -8.46 27.10
C ALA A 738 0.84 -8.55 25.67
N ILE A 739 1.41 -9.38 24.80
CA ILE A 739 0.87 -9.62 23.45
C ILE A 739 -0.54 -10.21 23.53
N GLN A 740 -0.75 -11.22 24.38
CA GLN A 740 -2.08 -11.80 24.59
C GLN A 740 -3.09 -10.76 25.12
N ARG A 741 -2.67 -9.91 26.06
CA ARG A 741 -3.50 -8.81 26.57
C ARG A 741 -3.88 -7.84 25.45
N LYS A 742 -2.93 -7.48 24.59
CA LYS A 742 -3.15 -6.57 23.47
C LYS A 742 -4.11 -7.16 22.43
N ILE A 743 -3.95 -8.44 22.07
CA ILE A 743 -4.89 -9.16 21.19
C ILE A 743 -6.30 -9.14 21.77
N ARG A 744 -6.42 -9.45 23.07
CA ARG A 744 -7.71 -9.38 23.77
C ARG A 744 -8.34 -8.00 23.69
N ASP A 745 -7.57 -6.94 23.92
CA ASP A 745 -8.08 -5.56 23.83
C ASP A 745 -8.58 -5.24 22.42
N ILE A 746 -7.86 -5.69 21.38
CA ILE A 746 -8.27 -5.58 19.97
C ILE A 746 -9.59 -6.34 19.75
N CYS A 747 -9.67 -7.61 20.16
CA CYS A 747 -10.87 -8.42 19.98
C CYS A 747 -12.09 -7.84 20.74
N ILE A 748 -11.89 -7.28 21.94
CA ILE A 748 -12.97 -6.64 22.71
C ILE A 748 -13.44 -5.37 21.99
N ASN A 749 -12.52 -4.51 21.55
CA ASN A 749 -12.86 -3.27 20.84
C ASN A 749 -13.59 -3.56 19.52
N GLU A 750 -13.21 -4.63 18.83
CA GLU A 750 -13.83 -5.02 17.56
C GLU A 750 -14.99 -6.00 17.69
N ALA A 751 -15.37 -6.40 18.91
CA ALA A 751 -16.43 -7.37 19.20
C ALA A 751 -16.23 -8.75 18.51
N ILE A 752 -14.98 -9.21 18.43
CA ILE A 752 -14.61 -10.50 17.83
C ILE A 752 -14.59 -11.59 18.91
N PRO A 753 -15.31 -12.72 18.75
CA PRO A 753 -15.23 -13.85 19.67
C PRO A 753 -13.82 -14.48 19.67
N PHE A 754 -13.29 -14.73 20.86
CA PHE A 754 -11.96 -15.33 21.05
C PHE A 754 -11.93 -16.35 22.20
N SER A 755 -11.06 -17.36 22.08
CA SER A 755 -10.84 -18.36 23.13
C SER A 755 -10.08 -17.77 24.31
N LYS A 756 -10.22 -18.37 25.50
CA LYS A 756 -9.43 -17.95 26.66
C LYS A 756 -7.96 -18.35 26.44
N PRO A 757 -7.00 -17.53 26.89
CA PRO A 757 -5.58 -17.91 26.85
C PRO A 757 -5.35 -19.24 27.58
N GLY A 758 -4.64 -20.17 26.93
CA GLY A 758 -4.32 -21.49 27.48
C GLY A 758 -5.48 -22.48 27.53
N GLU A 759 -6.60 -22.20 26.86
CA GLU A 759 -7.74 -23.12 26.73
C GLU A 759 -7.39 -24.36 25.88
N SER A 760 -6.46 -24.21 24.93
CA SER A 760 -5.93 -25.29 24.10
C SER A 760 -4.42 -25.37 24.22
N LYS A 761 -3.86 -26.56 23.99
CA LYS A 761 -2.42 -26.75 23.77
C LYS A 761 -2.03 -26.52 22.32
N ASP A 762 -2.99 -26.62 21.40
CA ASP A 762 -2.74 -26.60 19.96
C ASP A 762 -2.62 -25.17 19.40
N TYR A 763 -2.92 -24.13 20.16
CA TYR A 763 -2.81 -22.73 19.72
C TYR A 763 -2.77 -21.80 20.94
N ASP A 764 -2.25 -20.58 20.76
CA ASP A 764 -2.24 -19.60 21.85
C ASP A 764 -3.63 -18.93 22.00
N ILE A 765 -4.24 -18.51 20.90
CA ILE A 765 -5.61 -17.94 20.86
C ILE A 765 -6.31 -18.38 19.54
N ASN A 766 -7.57 -18.83 19.62
CA ASN A 766 -8.44 -19.02 18.45
C ASN A 766 -9.47 -17.88 18.39
N LEU A 767 -9.65 -17.31 17.20
CA LEU A 767 -10.62 -16.26 16.92
C LEU A 767 -11.61 -16.74 15.87
N LYS A 768 -12.85 -16.25 15.94
CA LYS A 768 -13.86 -16.51 14.90
C LYS A 768 -14.17 -15.23 14.14
N VAL A 769 -13.65 -15.09 12.92
CA VAL A 769 -13.81 -13.91 12.07
C VAL A 769 -14.60 -14.32 10.83
N LEU A 770 -15.76 -13.68 10.59
CA LEU A 770 -16.67 -14.01 9.48
C LEU A 770 -17.03 -15.51 9.37
N GLY A 771 -17.08 -16.21 10.50
CA GLY A 771 -17.38 -17.65 10.55
C GLY A 771 -16.18 -18.57 10.33
N GLN A 772 -15.01 -18.05 9.95
CA GLN A 772 -13.76 -18.78 9.82
C GLN A 772 -12.97 -18.78 11.14
N ASP A 773 -12.38 -19.93 11.49
CA ASP A 773 -11.44 -20.05 12.61
C ASP A 773 -10.06 -19.48 12.22
N VAL A 774 -9.51 -18.64 13.09
CA VAL A 774 -8.18 -18.03 12.96
C VAL A 774 -7.34 -18.41 14.17
N PHE A 775 -6.35 -19.26 13.96
CA PHE A 775 -5.45 -19.78 14.98
C PHE A 775 -4.20 -18.91 15.07
N THR A 776 -3.99 -18.25 16.21
CA THR A 776 -2.84 -17.38 16.42
C THR A 776 -1.77 -18.02 17.30
N TYR A 777 -0.51 -17.82 16.90
CA TYR A 777 0.68 -18.25 17.62
C TYR A 777 1.59 -17.06 17.88
N VAL A 778 1.91 -16.79 19.13
CA VAL A 778 2.76 -15.65 19.51
C VAL A 778 4.22 -16.08 19.45
N MET A 779 5.02 -15.44 18.60
CA MET A 779 6.43 -15.79 18.39
C MET A 779 7.32 -14.99 19.36
N ASP A 780 7.33 -15.40 20.63
CA ASP A 780 8.00 -14.67 21.72
C ASP A 780 9.44 -15.13 22.05
N SER A 781 9.75 -16.41 21.84
CA SER A 781 11.05 -16.99 22.15
C SER A 781 11.63 -17.77 20.95
N PRO A 782 12.90 -17.55 20.58
CA PRO A 782 13.59 -18.34 19.56
C PRO A 782 13.66 -19.84 19.91
N GLU A 783 13.77 -20.19 21.19
CA GLU A 783 13.95 -21.57 21.64
C GLU A 783 12.70 -22.44 21.43
N LYS A 784 11.51 -21.84 21.54
CA LYS A 784 10.21 -22.54 21.34
C LYS A 784 9.69 -22.39 19.92
N ARG A 785 10.50 -21.85 19.00
CA ARG A 785 10.07 -21.50 17.64
C ARG A 785 9.69 -22.75 16.85
N GLU A 786 10.54 -23.76 16.82
CA GLU A 786 10.29 -24.99 16.02
C GLU A 786 9.07 -25.77 16.51
N GLU A 787 8.87 -25.84 17.84
CA GLU A 787 7.69 -26.42 18.47
C GLU A 787 6.42 -25.71 17.99
N LYS A 788 6.38 -24.37 18.11
CA LYS A 788 5.24 -23.55 17.67
C LYS A 788 4.98 -23.63 16.17
N LEU A 789 6.03 -23.70 15.35
CA LEU A 789 5.88 -23.87 13.90
C LEU A 789 5.27 -25.22 13.54
N SER A 790 5.68 -26.28 14.24
CA SER A 790 5.15 -27.63 14.03
C SER A 790 3.67 -27.73 14.45
N GLU A 791 3.29 -27.05 15.53
CA GLU A 791 1.88 -26.89 15.94
C GLU A 791 1.09 -26.07 14.90
N ALA A 792 1.66 -24.95 14.43
CA ALA A 792 1.06 -24.08 13.42
C ALA A 792 0.72 -24.84 12.13
N ILE A 793 1.64 -25.66 11.62
CA ILE A 793 1.40 -26.48 10.42
C ILE A 793 0.20 -27.42 10.60
N ARG A 794 0.06 -28.05 11.78
CA ARG A 794 -1.06 -28.98 12.05
C ARG A 794 -2.43 -28.30 12.05
N MET A 795 -2.48 -26.99 12.28
CA MET A 795 -3.72 -26.23 12.37
C MET A 795 -4.19 -25.67 11.02
N ILE A 796 -3.35 -25.73 9.98
CA ILE A 796 -3.69 -25.24 8.62
C ILE A 796 -4.97 -25.89 8.08
N SER A 797 -5.15 -27.20 8.30
CA SER A 797 -6.31 -27.92 7.78
C SER A 797 -7.63 -27.50 8.46
N ARG A 798 -7.58 -26.73 9.54
CA ARG A 798 -8.74 -26.32 10.34
C ARG A 798 -9.12 -24.86 10.13
N GLY A 799 -8.24 -24.02 9.60
CA GLY A 799 -8.49 -22.58 9.47
C GLY A 799 -7.24 -21.78 9.13
N LEU A 800 -7.36 -20.45 9.17
CA LEU A 800 -6.25 -19.54 8.89
C LEU A 800 -5.28 -19.54 10.07
N VAL A 801 -3.99 -19.67 9.81
CA VAL A 801 -2.96 -19.65 10.86
C VAL A 801 -2.21 -18.32 10.80
N VAL A 802 -2.08 -17.64 11.95
CA VAL A 802 -1.41 -16.35 12.05
C VAL A 802 -0.23 -16.46 13.02
N LEU A 803 0.97 -16.15 12.54
CA LEU A 803 2.17 -16.05 13.36
C LEU A 803 2.32 -14.59 13.78
N LEU A 804 2.23 -14.31 15.09
CA LEU A 804 2.22 -12.96 15.64
C LEU A 804 3.57 -12.54 16.20
N PHE A 805 4.05 -11.40 15.73
CA PHE A 805 5.30 -10.77 16.14
C PHE A 805 5.05 -9.45 16.86
N GLU A 806 5.88 -9.12 17.84
CA GLU A 806 5.75 -7.86 18.60
C GLU A 806 5.90 -6.64 17.68
N ASN A 807 6.92 -6.66 16.83
CA ASN A 807 7.30 -5.54 15.98
C ASN A 807 7.88 -6.04 14.65
N PHE A 808 8.16 -5.09 13.76
CA PHE A 808 8.68 -5.37 12.43
C PHE A 808 10.04 -6.07 12.47
N ASP A 809 10.93 -5.67 13.38
CA ASP A 809 12.26 -6.26 13.51
C ASP A 809 12.18 -7.76 13.85
N ALA A 810 11.32 -8.15 14.80
CA ALA A 810 11.13 -9.56 15.17
C ALA A 810 10.50 -10.40 14.04
N LYS A 811 9.61 -9.79 13.25
CA LYS A 811 9.04 -10.42 12.04
C LYS A 811 10.12 -10.62 10.98
N LYS A 812 10.94 -9.59 10.73
CA LYS A 812 12.05 -9.65 9.78
C LYS A 812 13.10 -10.68 10.17
N ASP A 813 13.51 -10.70 11.44
CA ASP A 813 14.44 -11.71 11.97
C ASP A 813 13.91 -13.14 11.75
N PHE A 814 12.59 -13.33 11.88
CA PHE A 814 11.95 -14.60 11.59
C PHE A 814 11.97 -14.93 10.09
N GLU A 815 11.63 -13.99 9.22
CA GLU A 815 11.67 -14.15 7.76
C GLU A 815 13.09 -14.43 7.24
N ASP A 816 14.11 -13.86 7.88
CA ASP A 816 15.51 -14.15 7.58
C ASP A 816 15.90 -15.56 8.05
N THR A 817 15.41 -15.98 9.23
CA THR A 817 15.73 -17.29 9.81
C THR A 817 14.97 -18.45 9.14
N ILE A 818 13.76 -18.24 8.63
CA ILE A 818 12.96 -19.32 8.00
C ILE A 818 13.57 -19.80 6.67
N ASN A 819 14.54 -19.06 6.12
CA ASN A 819 15.35 -19.50 4.98
C ASN A 819 16.41 -20.56 5.35
N THR A 820 16.49 -20.98 6.61
CA THR A 820 17.35 -22.08 7.06
C THR A 820 16.74 -23.46 6.77
N SER A 821 17.58 -24.49 6.65
CA SER A 821 17.26 -25.83 6.12
C SER A 821 16.44 -26.75 7.05
N SER A 822 15.64 -26.22 7.97
CA SER A 822 14.78 -27.06 8.82
C SER A 822 13.54 -27.51 8.04
N GLU A 823 13.12 -28.77 8.23
CA GLU A 823 11.94 -29.35 7.55
C GLU A 823 10.66 -28.53 7.84
N SER A 824 10.42 -28.20 9.12
CA SER A 824 9.30 -27.34 9.53
C SER A 824 9.41 -25.92 8.96
N GLY A 825 10.62 -25.36 8.86
CA GLY A 825 10.84 -24.05 8.24
C GLY A 825 10.50 -24.04 6.75
N GLY A 826 10.90 -25.09 6.02
CA GLY A 826 10.55 -25.28 4.62
C GLY A 826 9.05 -25.40 4.39
N MET A 827 8.35 -26.21 5.20
CA MET A 827 6.89 -26.33 5.12
C MET A 827 6.17 -25.02 5.44
N VAL A 828 6.57 -24.32 6.51
CA VAL A 828 5.96 -23.02 6.85
C VAL A 828 6.20 -22.00 5.73
N LYS A 829 7.37 -22.00 5.09
CA LYS A 829 7.64 -21.13 3.94
C LYS A 829 6.70 -21.41 2.77
N LEU A 830 6.49 -22.68 2.43
CA LEU A 830 5.53 -23.07 1.39
C LEU A 830 4.10 -22.63 1.74
N GLU A 831 3.70 -22.78 2.99
CA GLU A 831 2.35 -22.42 3.47
C GLU A 831 2.15 -20.91 3.63
N ILE A 832 3.23 -20.15 3.84
CA ILE A 832 3.22 -18.68 3.73
C ILE A 832 3.00 -18.27 2.28
N MET A 833 3.68 -18.92 1.33
CA MET A 833 3.48 -18.66 -0.10
C MET A 833 2.07 -19.04 -0.58
N ALA A 834 1.49 -20.10 0.00
CA ALA A 834 0.12 -20.53 -0.27
C ALA A 834 -0.96 -19.64 0.40
N GLY A 835 -0.57 -18.79 1.36
CA GLY A 835 -1.48 -17.92 2.11
C GLY A 835 -2.21 -18.59 3.28
N SER A 836 -1.89 -19.85 3.60
CA SER A 836 -2.46 -20.60 4.73
C SER A 836 -1.90 -20.13 6.08
N ILE A 837 -0.63 -19.71 6.10
CA ILE A 837 0.05 -19.11 7.25
C ILE A 837 0.36 -17.64 6.93
N VAL A 838 -0.01 -16.72 7.82
CA VAL A 838 0.26 -15.29 7.65
C VAL A 838 1.12 -14.74 8.79
N PRO A 839 2.38 -14.34 8.54
CA PRO A 839 3.20 -13.68 9.55
C PRO A 839 2.82 -12.20 9.67
N LEU A 840 2.37 -11.78 10.85
CA LEU A 840 1.89 -10.42 11.11
C LEU A 840 2.50 -9.84 12.38
N THR A 841 2.82 -8.56 12.33
CA THR A 841 3.00 -7.77 13.56
C THR A 841 1.65 -7.51 14.22
N ILE A 842 1.64 -7.17 15.52
CA ILE A 842 0.40 -6.83 16.24
C ILE A 842 -0.39 -5.70 15.57
N ASN A 843 0.30 -4.70 15.00
CA ASN A 843 -0.34 -3.59 14.31
C ASN A 843 -0.95 -4.01 12.96
N GLU A 844 -0.24 -4.86 12.20
CA GLU A 844 -0.77 -5.44 10.95
C GLU A 844 -1.96 -6.36 11.25
N PHE A 845 -1.91 -7.11 12.34
CA PHE A 845 -3.00 -7.96 12.79
C PHE A 845 -4.25 -7.16 13.18
N GLU A 846 -4.09 -6.06 13.92
CA GLU A 846 -5.20 -5.14 14.22
C GLU A 846 -5.84 -4.59 12.94
N LYS A 847 -5.00 -4.20 11.96
CA LYS A 847 -5.46 -3.70 10.67
C LYS A 847 -6.20 -4.79 9.89
N MET A 848 -5.66 -6.01 9.82
CA MET A 848 -6.29 -7.15 9.16
C MET A 848 -7.67 -7.46 9.75
N LEU A 849 -7.80 -7.48 11.08
CA LEU A 849 -9.09 -7.74 11.73
C LEU A 849 -10.13 -6.64 11.45
N LYS A 850 -9.69 -5.38 11.34
CA LYS A 850 -10.57 -4.25 10.96
C LYS A 850 -11.03 -4.37 9.51
N GLU A 851 -10.12 -4.68 8.60
CA GLU A 851 -10.42 -4.85 7.17
C GLU A 851 -11.36 -6.04 6.94
N MET A 852 -11.11 -7.18 7.58
CA MET A 852 -11.97 -8.36 7.51
C MET A 852 -13.38 -8.13 8.08
N LYS A 853 -13.59 -7.11 8.91
CA LYS A 853 -14.91 -6.76 9.44
C LYS A 853 -15.67 -5.76 8.56
N THR A 854 -14.94 -4.98 7.76
CA THR A 854 -15.55 -4.02 6.82
C THR A 854 -16.00 -4.64 5.50
N ILE A 855 -15.50 -5.84 5.20
CA ILE A 855 -15.95 -6.71 4.11
C ILE A 855 -17.15 -7.50 4.63
#